data_AF-A0A4Y3VBD1-F1
#
_entry.id   AF-A0A4Y3VBD1-F1
#
_cell.length_a   1.000
_cell.length_b   1.000
_cell.length_c   1.000
_cell.angle_alpha   90.00
_cell.angle_beta   90.00
_cell.angle_gamma   90.00
#
_symmetry.space_group_name_H-M   'P 1'
#
loop_
_entity.id
_entity.type
_entity.pdbx_description
1 polymer ?
#
loop_
_entity_poly.entity_id
_entity_poly.type
_entity_poly.pdbx_seq_one_letter_code
_entity_poly.pdbx_strand_id
1 'polypeptide(L)'
;MHGIRGGRATGRRARSTVLTVFTALTLVLTTAATSQAAAPPATAKASSTKSAAPSAETTDTSKLAAGSGEDCTATAPGSKERRAGAVESCVTVNPAPAKAKTRTGVAATASSSTTTAAAAAAGSCDITNPGSYSYERFSYCVTGINVTYILRDSKGVELGRGVLEVSTGGDLSATATTWSEQVSVTMTSATGEVTSLNAKFRASCDAGCTATKTAPWYGGSITLGQTLTGTVTYSSPQTTGSSASFYTSYAMYVTSPGATATDPNASWKNARQIRCDDAVGGTSVAGCAVPSVMPVVPMKATSADPGGVVATYGWAQNNLNGAWGKKGSPLTRSTSGVANRTAATCGGFTAEPELVDPDTCADFPFGEAKEGGAPGGQCVKVIPNLGNGEWDTYVLNDAHVLDRTSPCVQAHVTPDEKAFAATQLADGFKDQRVIDADQFELTFSLPDTGPQASCLNDPPPINSLPNGDGWFFNTTEAVPLVNQSDPAGGGGFRPTRAQACLGLKTKTGTGTSNPVTGMKDAEAYAKANNLTYDQSRCHLIASVLGGKGTSKITRTNLVPCWQTGMNTGTPSMRTYETIAEDVIKGRNPGVVLGTNDAIFYQVTPVYKDANSTIPVGVTMNANIQRANGTTEELFPNVYVTNTYRNTGLYNLGN
;
A
#
# COMPACT_ATOMS: atom_id res chain seq x y z
N MET A 1 -1.21 76.81 45.64
CA MET A 1 -0.14 77.40 44.79
C MET A 1 -0.42 77.00 43.35
N HIS A 2 -0.34 77.97 42.43
CA HIS A 2 -0.54 77.98 40.95
C HIS A 2 -0.85 76.63 40.24
N GLY A 3 -1.84 76.47 39.35
CA GLY A 3 -2.50 77.43 38.46
C GLY A 3 -1.86 77.44 37.06
N ILE A 4 -2.68 77.16 36.02
CA ILE A 4 -2.60 77.61 34.60
C ILE A 4 -2.54 76.50 33.52
N ARG A 5 -3.66 76.43 32.76
CA ARG A 5 -3.90 76.31 31.29
C ARG A 5 -2.73 75.82 30.40
N GLY A 6 -2.92 75.09 29.30
CA GLY A 6 -4.05 74.92 28.37
C GLY A 6 -3.52 75.03 26.93
N GLY A 7 -4.03 74.22 25.99
CA GLY A 7 -3.65 74.35 24.57
C GLY A 7 -4.25 73.28 23.66
N ARG A 8 -5.35 73.63 22.97
CA ARG A 8 -5.89 72.94 21.79
C ARG A 8 -5.04 73.25 20.56
N ALA A 9 -4.94 72.31 19.61
CA ALA A 9 -5.09 72.60 18.18
C ALA A 9 -5.53 71.35 17.40
N THR A 10 -6.50 71.59 16.53
CA THR A 10 -7.20 70.69 15.62
C THR A 10 -6.52 70.55 14.26
N GLY A 11 -6.62 69.36 13.65
CA GLY A 11 -6.97 69.20 12.23
C GLY A 11 -5.86 68.80 11.26
N ARG A 12 -6.02 67.67 10.56
CA ARG A 12 -6.45 67.63 9.15
C ARG A 12 -6.63 66.20 8.62
N ARG A 13 -7.58 66.11 7.69
CA ARG A 13 -8.01 64.96 6.90
C ARG A 13 -6.90 64.46 5.97
N ALA A 14 -6.86 63.15 5.75
CA ALA A 14 -6.55 62.59 4.43
C ALA A 14 -7.46 61.39 4.17
N ARG A 15 -8.34 61.55 3.18
CA ARG A 15 -9.06 60.46 2.51
C ARG A 15 -8.07 59.81 1.54
N SER A 16 -8.09 58.49 1.42
CA SER A 16 -7.65 57.82 0.20
C SER A 16 -8.60 56.68 -0.11
N THR A 17 -9.36 56.96 -1.16
CA THR A 17 -10.21 56.10 -1.96
C THR A 17 -9.31 55.16 -2.76
N VAL A 18 -9.54 53.84 -2.70
CA VAL A 18 -9.15 52.94 -3.79
C VAL A 18 -10.37 52.11 -4.19
N LEU A 19 -10.63 52.22 -5.47
CA LEU A 19 -11.72 51.72 -6.27
C LEU A 19 -11.26 50.38 -6.87
N THR A 20 -12.05 49.31 -6.77
CA THR A 20 -11.90 48.14 -7.67
C THR A 20 -13.25 47.48 -7.92
N VAL A 21 -13.90 47.96 -8.98
CA VAL A 21 -14.63 47.27 -10.04
C VAL A 21 -15.09 45.83 -9.76
N PHE A 22 -16.41 45.67 -9.60
CA PHE A 22 -17.15 44.44 -9.90
C PHE A 22 -17.54 44.46 -11.39
N THR A 23 -17.00 43.53 -12.18
CA THR A 23 -17.50 43.23 -13.53
C THR A 23 -18.45 42.04 -13.47
N ALA A 24 -19.73 42.32 -13.61
CA ALA A 24 -20.74 41.35 -13.99
C ALA A 24 -20.70 41.20 -15.52
N LEU A 25 -20.62 39.96 -16.02
CA LEU A 25 -20.92 39.65 -17.41
C LEU A 25 -21.92 38.50 -17.46
N THR A 26 -23.17 38.87 -17.71
CA THR A 26 -24.24 38.02 -18.21
C THR A 26 -24.04 37.79 -19.70
N LEU A 27 -24.08 36.53 -20.15
CA LEU A 27 -24.42 36.22 -21.54
C LEU A 27 -25.47 35.11 -21.58
N VAL A 28 -26.66 35.50 -22.02
CA VAL A 28 -27.80 34.66 -22.38
C VAL A 28 -27.70 34.39 -23.89
N LEU A 29 -27.81 33.13 -24.31
CA LEU A 29 -28.29 32.74 -25.64
C LEU A 29 -29.10 31.44 -25.51
N THR A 30 -30.42 31.58 -25.71
CA THR A 30 -31.41 30.54 -26.06
C THR A 30 -31.24 30.24 -27.57
N THR A 31 -31.47 29.08 -28.18
CA THR A 31 -32.54 28.05 -28.25
C THR A 31 -31.89 26.84 -28.99
N ALA A 32 -32.35 25.58 -29.02
CA ALA A 32 -33.69 25.05 -29.21
C ALA A 32 -33.75 23.58 -28.76
N ALA A 33 -34.92 23.18 -28.26
CA ALA A 33 -35.28 21.82 -27.91
C ALA A 33 -35.69 21.00 -29.13
N THR A 34 -35.30 19.73 -29.18
CA THR A 34 -36.13 18.67 -29.75
C THR A 34 -36.20 17.52 -28.76
N SER A 35 -37.40 17.29 -28.26
CA SER A 35 -37.75 16.19 -27.36
C SER A 35 -38.02 14.94 -28.19
N GLN A 36 -37.34 13.84 -27.88
CA GLN A 36 -37.87 12.51 -28.14
C GLN A 36 -37.90 11.74 -26.82
N ALA A 37 -39.12 11.37 -26.43
CA ALA A 37 -39.40 10.47 -25.34
C ALA A 37 -38.89 9.06 -25.69
N ALA A 38 -38.11 8.47 -24.79
CA ALA A 38 -37.82 7.04 -24.79
C ALA A 38 -38.23 6.47 -23.42
N ALA A 39 -38.96 5.35 -23.51
CA ALA A 39 -39.61 4.62 -22.43
C ALA A 39 -38.64 4.14 -21.32
N PRO A 40 -39.13 3.88 -20.10
CA PRO A 40 -38.29 3.43 -18.99
C PRO A 40 -37.83 1.97 -19.19
N PRO A 41 -36.53 1.66 -19.07
CA PRO A 41 -36.08 0.28 -18.96
C PRO A 41 -36.27 -0.25 -17.54
N ALA A 42 -36.63 -1.53 -17.50
CA ALA A 42 -37.02 -2.30 -16.34
C ALA A 42 -35.95 -2.42 -15.25
N THR A 43 -36.45 -2.60 -14.02
CA THR A 43 -35.73 -2.98 -12.80
C THR A 43 -34.86 -4.22 -13.01
N ALA A 44 -33.56 -4.02 -13.22
CA ALA A 44 -32.56 -5.07 -13.12
C ALA A 44 -32.19 -5.27 -11.64
N LYS A 45 -32.49 -6.47 -11.12
CA LYS A 45 -32.09 -6.93 -9.78
C LYS A 45 -30.56 -6.88 -9.66
N ALA A 46 -30.08 -6.12 -8.68
CA ALA A 46 -28.69 -6.13 -8.25
C ALA A 46 -28.32 -7.56 -7.79
N SER A 47 -27.47 -8.23 -8.56
CA SER A 47 -26.79 -9.45 -8.11
C SER A 47 -25.65 -9.02 -7.20
N SER A 48 -25.81 -9.27 -5.91
CA SER A 48 -24.77 -9.11 -4.89
C SER A 48 -23.74 -10.23 -5.03
N THR A 49 -22.73 -10.02 -5.86
CA THR A 49 -21.51 -10.82 -5.79
C THR A 49 -20.74 -10.41 -4.54
N LYS A 50 -20.82 -11.25 -3.50
CA LYS A 50 -19.93 -11.24 -2.34
C LYS A 50 -18.49 -11.24 -2.83
N SER A 51 -17.78 -10.14 -2.61
CA SER A 51 -16.33 -10.10 -2.68
C SER A 51 -15.80 -10.93 -1.51
N ALA A 52 -15.01 -11.96 -1.82
CA ALA A 52 -14.28 -12.74 -0.83
C ALA A 52 -13.03 -11.96 -0.42
N ALA A 53 -12.96 -11.53 0.84
CA ALA A 53 -11.67 -11.26 1.49
C ALA A 53 -11.05 -12.61 1.90
N PRO A 54 -9.72 -12.73 1.84
CA PRO A 54 -8.98 -12.49 3.07
C PRO A 54 -7.68 -11.71 2.83
N SER A 55 -7.55 -10.55 3.46
CA SER A 55 -6.25 -10.08 3.92
C SER A 55 -6.03 -10.76 5.27
N ALA A 56 -4.82 -11.27 5.55
CA ALA A 56 -4.51 -11.92 6.82
C ALA A 56 -4.73 -10.92 7.97
N GLU A 57 -5.82 -11.07 8.70
CA GLU A 57 -6.12 -10.22 9.85
C GLU A 57 -5.12 -10.50 10.97
N THR A 58 -4.52 -9.43 11.50
CA THR A 58 -3.57 -9.52 12.61
C THR A 58 -4.34 -9.83 13.89
N THR A 59 -4.45 -11.10 14.26
CA THR A 59 -5.07 -11.50 15.53
C THR A 59 -4.09 -11.25 16.68
N ASP A 60 -4.47 -10.34 17.56
CA ASP A 60 -3.78 -10.04 18.81
C ASP A 60 -4.44 -10.76 19.98
N THR A 61 -3.70 -11.06 21.04
CA THR A 61 -4.27 -11.66 22.25
C THR A 61 -3.95 -10.87 23.51
N SER A 62 -4.80 -10.99 24.53
CA SER A 62 -4.46 -10.56 25.88
C SER A 62 -5.10 -11.48 26.92
N LYS A 63 -4.49 -11.55 28.11
CA LYS A 63 -5.06 -12.31 29.23
C LYS A 63 -6.23 -11.56 29.83
N LEU A 64 -7.21 -12.29 30.35
CA LEU A 64 -8.19 -11.75 31.28
C LEU A 64 -7.44 -11.22 32.53
N ALA A 65 -7.60 -9.94 32.85
CA ALA A 65 -7.23 -9.44 34.17
C ALA A 65 -8.15 -10.09 35.21
N ALA A 66 -7.59 -10.60 36.32
CA ALA A 66 -8.39 -11.24 37.37
C ALA A 66 -9.61 -10.36 37.70
N GLY A 67 -10.81 -10.96 37.69
CA GLY A 67 -12.06 -10.22 37.89
C GLY A 67 -12.19 -9.74 39.34
N SER A 68 -13.42 -9.44 39.76
CA SER A 68 -13.70 -9.24 41.19
C SER A 68 -13.14 -10.42 42.01
N GLY A 69 -12.53 -10.11 43.16
CA GLY A 69 -12.09 -11.13 44.12
C GLY A 69 -13.26 -11.99 44.62
N GLU A 70 -12.98 -12.95 45.51
CA GLU A 70 -14.04 -13.78 46.10
C GLU A 70 -15.06 -12.90 46.85
N ASP A 71 -16.31 -12.94 46.42
CA ASP A 71 -17.43 -12.25 47.05
C ASP A 71 -18.36 -13.27 47.72
N CYS A 72 -18.45 -13.21 49.05
CA CYS A 72 -19.23 -14.12 49.88
C CYS A 72 -20.43 -13.40 50.50
N THR A 73 -21.61 -13.98 50.30
CA THR A 73 -22.88 -13.47 50.83
C THR A 73 -23.59 -14.53 51.67
N ALA A 74 -24.29 -14.12 52.72
CA ALA A 74 -25.07 -15.03 53.54
C ALA A 74 -26.20 -15.67 52.70
N THR A 75 -26.38 -16.99 52.83
CA THR A 75 -27.48 -17.71 52.17
C THR A 75 -28.84 -17.22 52.68
N ALA A 76 -29.81 -17.04 51.78
CA ALA A 76 -31.13 -16.54 52.14
C ALA A 76 -31.85 -17.42 53.19
N PRO A 77 -32.46 -16.83 54.24
CA PRO A 77 -33.25 -17.58 55.21
C PRO A 77 -34.35 -18.43 54.55
N GLY A 78 -34.43 -19.71 54.92
CA GLY A 78 -35.44 -20.64 54.41
C GLY A 78 -35.16 -21.27 53.04
N SER A 79 -34.05 -20.90 52.38
CA SER A 79 -33.64 -21.50 51.09
C SER A 79 -33.29 -22.98 51.21
N LYS A 80 -33.27 -23.70 50.09
CA LYS A 80 -32.86 -25.12 50.05
C LYS A 80 -31.45 -25.28 50.62
N GLU A 81 -30.55 -24.36 50.29
CA GLU A 81 -29.15 -24.38 50.70
C GLU A 81 -29.01 -24.15 52.20
N ARG A 82 -29.78 -23.22 52.77
CA ARG A 82 -29.81 -22.99 54.23
C ARG A 82 -30.33 -24.22 54.98
N ARG A 83 -31.28 -24.96 54.40
CA ARG A 83 -31.77 -26.24 54.96
C ARG A 83 -30.74 -27.37 54.82
N ALA A 84 -29.91 -27.32 53.80
CA ALA A 84 -28.78 -28.23 53.60
C ALA A 84 -27.55 -27.87 54.46
N GLY A 85 -27.65 -26.84 55.32
CA GLY A 85 -26.60 -26.46 56.26
C GLY A 85 -25.65 -25.36 55.77
N ALA A 86 -25.85 -24.82 54.56
CA ALA A 86 -25.04 -23.71 54.05
C ALA A 86 -25.36 -22.43 54.82
N VAL A 87 -24.32 -21.66 55.16
CA VAL A 87 -24.47 -20.33 55.78
C VAL A 87 -24.05 -19.19 54.87
N GLU A 88 -23.17 -19.46 53.92
CA GLU A 88 -22.68 -18.49 52.94
C GLU A 88 -22.55 -19.10 51.53
N SER A 89 -22.60 -18.24 50.53
CA SER A 89 -22.29 -18.54 49.14
C SER A 89 -21.25 -17.56 48.60
N CYS A 90 -20.19 -18.09 48.01
CA CYS A 90 -19.06 -17.33 47.51
C CYS A 90 -18.94 -17.44 45.98
N VAL A 91 -18.62 -16.33 45.32
CA VAL A 91 -18.44 -16.27 43.85
C VAL A 91 -17.08 -15.69 43.49
N THR A 92 -16.41 -16.30 42.52
CA THR A 92 -15.10 -15.86 42.00
C THR A 92 -15.08 -15.85 40.49
N VAL A 93 -14.32 -14.93 39.89
CA VAL A 93 -14.08 -14.86 38.44
C VAL A 93 -12.62 -15.14 38.14
N ASN A 94 -12.34 -16.23 37.43
CA ASN A 94 -11.00 -16.64 37.06
C ASN A 94 -10.95 -17.12 35.61
N PRO A 95 -9.82 -17.00 34.90
CA PRO A 95 -9.65 -17.70 33.63
C PRO A 95 -9.78 -19.21 33.84
N ALA A 96 -10.38 -19.92 32.88
CA ALA A 96 -10.43 -21.36 32.89
C ALA A 96 -9.01 -21.94 32.95
N PRO A 97 -8.77 -23.00 33.74
CA PRO A 97 -7.46 -23.62 33.80
C PRO A 97 -7.09 -24.12 32.41
N ALA A 98 -5.89 -23.75 31.94
CA ALA A 98 -5.36 -24.28 30.69
C ALA A 98 -5.41 -25.80 30.75
N LYS A 99 -6.09 -26.45 29.78
CA LYS A 99 -6.05 -27.91 29.66
C LYS A 99 -4.58 -28.28 29.56
N ALA A 100 -4.06 -29.00 30.57
CA ALA A 100 -2.70 -29.50 30.53
C ALA A 100 -2.52 -30.25 29.21
N LYS A 101 -1.50 -29.88 28.41
CA LYS A 101 -1.16 -30.61 27.18
C LYS A 101 -1.04 -32.07 27.55
N THR A 102 -2.04 -32.86 27.19
CA THR A 102 -1.98 -34.30 27.35
C THR A 102 -0.84 -34.72 26.45
N ARG A 103 0.25 -35.23 27.05
CA ARG A 103 1.30 -35.93 26.30
C ARG A 103 0.66 -37.21 25.78
N THR A 104 -0.08 -37.13 24.69
CA THR A 104 -0.53 -38.30 23.95
C THR A 104 0.59 -38.74 23.04
N GLY A 105 1.41 -39.64 23.58
CA GLY A 105 2.13 -40.59 22.75
C GLY A 105 1.11 -41.46 22.01
N VAL A 106 1.24 -41.45 20.68
CA VAL A 106 0.94 -42.53 19.73
C VAL A 106 -0.52 -43.02 19.62
N ALA A 107 -1.08 -42.76 18.43
CA ALA A 107 -2.08 -43.51 17.67
C ALA A 107 -3.53 -43.58 18.19
N ALA A 108 -4.45 -42.95 17.44
CA ALA A 108 -5.57 -43.66 16.77
C ALA A 108 -6.35 -42.71 15.85
N THR A 109 -6.31 -43.06 14.57
CA THR A 109 -7.39 -43.02 13.55
C THR A 109 -8.46 -41.92 13.58
N ALA A 110 -8.48 -41.20 12.46
CA ALA A 110 -9.58 -40.38 11.99
C ALA A 110 -10.94 -41.08 12.07
N SER A 111 -11.94 -40.36 12.56
CA SER A 111 -13.33 -40.58 12.20
C SER A 111 -14.02 -39.23 12.09
N SER A 112 -14.18 -38.84 10.83
CA SER A 112 -15.09 -37.83 10.33
C SER A 112 -16.53 -38.14 10.75
N SER A 113 -17.16 -37.25 11.50
CA SER A 113 -18.62 -37.19 11.66
C SER A 113 -19.12 -35.86 11.13
N THR A 114 -19.68 -35.91 9.92
CA THR A 114 -20.54 -34.89 9.34
C THR A 114 -21.84 -34.78 10.14
N THR A 115 -22.12 -33.59 10.67
CA THR A 115 -23.48 -33.15 10.99
C THR A 115 -23.68 -31.73 10.48
N THR A 116 -24.51 -31.64 9.45
CA THR A 116 -25.11 -30.42 8.91
C THR A 116 -26.08 -29.82 9.92
N ALA A 117 -25.90 -28.54 10.27
CA ALA A 117 -26.97 -27.67 10.76
C ALA A 117 -26.63 -26.20 10.42
N ALA A 118 -27.47 -25.61 9.58
CA ALA A 118 -27.43 -24.20 9.23
C ALA A 118 -27.99 -23.35 10.38
N ALA A 119 -27.25 -22.30 10.78
CA ALA A 119 -27.76 -21.13 11.49
C ALA A 119 -26.80 -19.95 11.27
N ALA A 120 -27.36 -18.75 11.18
CA ALA A 120 -26.74 -17.51 10.72
C ALA A 120 -25.57 -17.01 11.60
N ALA A 121 -24.56 -16.45 10.92
CA ALA A 121 -23.42 -15.65 11.39
C ALA A 121 -23.32 -15.42 12.90
N ALA A 122 -22.64 -16.34 13.59
CA ALA A 122 -22.01 -16.10 14.87
C ALA A 122 -20.56 -15.65 14.61
N GLY A 123 -20.08 -14.63 15.32
CA GLY A 123 -18.67 -14.21 15.28
C GLY A 123 -17.76 -15.44 15.43
N SER A 124 -16.76 -15.52 14.54
CA SER A 124 -15.82 -16.63 14.38
C SER A 124 -14.87 -16.72 15.59
N CYS A 125 -15.37 -17.10 16.76
CA CYS A 125 -14.58 -17.27 17.97
C CYS A 125 -13.83 -18.61 17.95
N ASP A 126 -12.71 -18.67 17.24
CA ASP A 126 -11.70 -19.72 17.41
C ASP A 126 -10.65 -19.24 18.41
N ILE A 127 -10.72 -19.71 19.65
CA ILE A 127 -9.67 -19.46 20.65
C ILE A 127 -9.09 -20.79 21.11
N THR A 128 -7.81 -21.00 20.83
CA THR A 128 -7.05 -22.20 21.23
C THR A 128 -6.65 -22.19 22.72
N ASN A 129 -6.80 -21.06 23.41
CA ASN A 129 -6.41 -20.85 24.81
C ASN A 129 -7.57 -20.24 25.65
N PRO A 130 -8.31 -21.07 26.41
CA PRO A 130 -9.34 -20.59 27.33
C PRO A 130 -8.84 -19.49 28.28
N GLY A 131 -9.69 -18.50 28.56
CA GLY A 131 -9.39 -17.37 29.45
C GLY A 131 -8.56 -16.24 28.82
N SER A 132 -8.40 -16.26 27.49
CA SER A 132 -7.71 -15.19 26.74
C SER A 132 -8.67 -14.51 25.78
N TYR A 133 -8.53 -13.21 25.64
CA TYR A 133 -9.18 -12.45 24.58
C TYR A 133 -8.39 -12.58 23.28
N SER A 134 -9.08 -12.70 22.15
CA SER A 134 -8.59 -12.44 20.80
C SER A 134 -9.15 -11.11 20.29
N TYR A 135 -8.34 -10.36 19.57
CA TYR A 135 -8.71 -9.08 18.98
C TYR A 135 -8.26 -9.01 17.55
N GLU A 136 -9.14 -8.50 16.71
CA GLU A 136 -8.79 -7.93 15.42
C GLU A 136 -9.15 -6.44 15.44
N ARG A 137 -8.89 -5.74 14.34
CA ARG A 137 -9.20 -4.30 14.27
C ARG A 137 -10.69 -4.03 14.49
N PHE A 138 -11.55 -4.92 13.99
CA PHE A 138 -13.00 -4.78 14.00
C PHE A 138 -13.72 -5.92 14.71
N SER A 139 -13.03 -6.72 15.52
CA SER A 139 -13.67 -7.78 16.29
C SER A 139 -12.94 -7.99 17.61
N TYR A 140 -13.66 -8.51 18.59
CA TYR A 140 -13.06 -9.03 19.82
C TYR A 140 -13.84 -10.23 20.31
N CYS A 141 -13.14 -11.21 20.87
CA CYS A 141 -13.77 -12.37 21.48
C CYS A 141 -13.00 -12.84 22.71
N VAL A 142 -13.69 -13.46 23.66
CA VAL A 142 -13.13 -14.19 24.79
C VAL A 142 -13.93 -15.46 25.02
N THR A 143 -13.23 -16.54 25.34
CA THR A 143 -13.83 -17.82 25.76
C THR A 143 -13.18 -18.26 27.07
N GLY A 144 -13.83 -19.14 27.82
CA GLY A 144 -13.22 -19.73 29.01
C GLY A 144 -13.06 -18.78 30.20
N ILE A 145 -13.99 -17.84 30.44
CA ILE A 145 -14.06 -17.11 31.71
C ILE A 145 -14.86 -17.97 32.70
N ASN A 146 -14.22 -18.48 33.75
CA ASN A 146 -14.90 -19.27 34.77
C ASN A 146 -15.44 -18.38 35.89
N VAL A 147 -16.76 -18.41 36.07
CA VAL A 147 -17.44 -17.91 37.27
C VAL A 147 -17.77 -19.10 38.18
N THR A 148 -17.07 -19.19 39.30
CA THR A 148 -17.21 -20.31 40.24
C THR A 148 -18.07 -19.90 41.42
N TYR A 149 -19.11 -20.68 41.70
CA TYR A 149 -20.02 -20.55 42.83
C TYR A 149 -19.75 -21.67 43.84
N ILE A 150 -19.55 -21.34 45.12
CA ILE A 150 -19.28 -22.30 46.20
C ILE A 150 -20.27 -22.06 47.35
N LEU A 151 -20.90 -23.12 47.84
CA LEU A 151 -21.67 -23.13 49.09
C LEU A 151 -20.81 -23.60 50.24
N ARG A 152 -20.83 -22.88 51.38
CA ARG A 152 -20.09 -23.28 52.58
C ARG A 152 -20.97 -23.33 53.82
N ASP A 153 -20.66 -24.26 54.72
CA ASP A 153 -21.28 -24.38 56.04
C ASP A 153 -20.68 -23.38 57.07
N SER A 154 -21.16 -23.43 58.32
CA SER A 154 -20.68 -22.54 59.40
C SER A 154 -19.23 -22.75 59.84
N LYS A 155 -18.56 -23.79 59.34
CA LYS A 155 -17.17 -24.10 59.59
C LYS A 155 -16.29 -23.81 58.36
N GLY A 156 -16.87 -23.25 57.29
CA GLY A 156 -16.19 -22.98 56.03
C GLY A 156 -16.01 -24.21 55.14
N VAL A 157 -16.67 -25.33 55.43
CA VAL A 157 -16.60 -26.56 54.63
C VAL A 157 -17.44 -26.41 53.37
N GLU A 158 -16.88 -26.75 52.21
CA GLU A 158 -17.58 -26.75 50.92
C GLU A 158 -18.67 -27.83 50.89
N LEU A 159 -19.93 -27.40 50.74
CA LEU A 159 -21.10 -28.27 50.61
C LEU A 159 -21.46 -28.54 49.14
N GLY A 160 -21.02 -27.68 48.23
CA GLY A 160 -21.22 -27.86 46.80
C GLY A 160 -20.62 -26.74 45.97
N ARG A 161 -20.39 -27.02 44.69
CA ARG A 161 -19.73 -26.10 43.75
C ARG A 161 -20.37 -26.18 42.37
N GLY A 162 -20.55 -25.02 41.76
CA GLY A 162 -20.93 -24.88 40.36
C GLY A 162 -19.91 -24.01 39.61
N VAL A 163 -19.60 -24.37 38.37
CA VAL A 163 -18.74 -23.55 37.49
C VAL A 163 -19.52 -23.19 36.25
N LEU A 164 -19.60 -21.88 35.98
CA LEU A 164 -20.17 -21.31 34.78
C LEU A 164 -19.04 -20.80 33.89
N GLU A 165 -18.93 -21.33 32.69
CA GLU A 165 -18.01 -20.85 31.68
C GLU A 165 -18.70 -19.81 30.80
N VAL A 166 -18.13 -18.60 30.73
CA VAL A 166 -18.64 -17.48 29.97
C VAL A 166 -17.76 -17.26 28.73
N SER A 167 -18.42 -17.03 27.60
CA SER A 167 -17.81 -16.59 26.36
C SER A 167 -18.55 -15.37 25.84
N THR A 168 -17.81 -14.35 25.38
CA THR A 168 -18.39 -13.16 24.74
C THR A 168 -17.63 -12.76 23.50
N GLY A 169 -18.31 -12.17 22.52
CA GLY A 169 -17.66 -11.66 21.32
C GLY A 169 -18.55 -10.71 20.53
N GLY A 170 -17.93 -9.73 19.87
CA GLY A 170 -18.64 -8.70 19.12
C GLY A 170 -17.85 -8.22 17.91
N ASP A 171 -18.60 -7.93 16.85
CA ASP A 171 -18.08 -7.32 15.62
C ASP A 171 -18.35 -5.82 15.64
N LEU A 172 -17.30 -5.04 15.44
CA LEU A 172 -17.35 -3.59 15.25
C LEU A 172 -17.48 -3.28 13.76
N SER A 173 -17.88 -2.05 13.45
CA SER A 173 -18.01 -1.59 12.08
C SER A 173 -17.22 -0.32 11.86
N ALA A 174 -16.45 -0.27 10.78
CA ALA A 174 -15.79 0.96 10.33
C ALA A 174 -16.80 2.09 10.01
N THR A 175 -18.08 1.75 9.79
CA THR A 175 -19.15 2.68 9.37
C THR A 175 -20.37 2.73 10.29
N ALA A 176 -20.31 2.09 11.46
CA ALA A 176 -21.37 2.18 12.46
C ALA A 176 -20.81 2.32 13.87
N THR A 177 -21.50 3.13 14.67
CA THR A 177 -21.18 3.36 16.09
C THR A 177 -22.04 2.54 17.06
N THR A 178 -22.79 1.59 16.51
CA THR A 178 -23.60 0.64 17.26
C THR A 178 -23.16 -0.78 16.90
N TRP A 179 -23.15 -1.65 17.89
CA TRP A 179 -22.82 -3.06 17.68
C TRP A 179 -23.53 -3.94 18.70
N SER A 180 -23.57 -5.24 18.39
CA SER A 180 -24.07 -6.28 19.28
C SER A 180 -22.93 -7.15 19.74
N GLU A 181 -22.95 -7.55 21.00
CA GLU A 181 -22.04 -8.55 21.55
C GLU A 181 -22.86 -9.79 21.92
N GLN A 182 -22.42 -10.93 21.40
CA GLN A 182 -22.96 -12.23 21.73
C GLN A 182 -22.40 -12.68 23.07
N VAL A 183 -23.26 -13.14 23.96
CA VAL A 183 -22.90 -13.69 25.28
C VAL A 183 -23.42 -15.12 25.36
N SER A 184 -22.56 -16.04 25.79
CA SER A 184 -22.93 -17.42 26.09
C SER A 184 -22.37 -17.85 27.45
N VAL A 185 -23.20 -18.51 28.26
CA VAL A 185 -22.83 -19.02 29.58
C VAL A 185 -23.22 -20.49 29.66
N THR A 186 -22.27 -21.37 29.93
CA THR A 186 -22.48 -22.82 30.05
C THR A 186 -22.12 -23.30 31.44
N MET A 187 -22.95 -24.13 32.08
CA MET A 187 -22.56 -24.77 33.34
C MET A 187 -21.70 -26.00 33.04
N THR A 188 -20.41 -25.93 33.36
CA THR A 188 -19.42 -26.97 33.00
C THR A 188 -19.11 -27.94 34.13
N SER A 189 -19.41 -27.56 35.37
CA SER A 189 -19.24 -28.40 36.56
C SER A 189 -20.35 -28.14 37.58
N ALA A 190 -20.80 -29.19 38.25
CA ALA A 190 -21.79 -29.17 39.33
C ALA A 190 -21.47 -30.31 40.33
N THR A 191 -21.27 -30.01 41.60
CA THR A 191 -20.97 -31.01 42.65
C THR A 191 -21.68 -30.70 43.97
N GLY A 192 -21.88 -31.75 44.77
CA GLY A 192 -22.51 -31.65 46.10
C GLY A 192 -23.93 -31.09 46.02
N GLU A 193 -24.23 -30.14 46.89
CA GLU A 193 -25.56 -29.49 46.97
C GLU A 193 -25.85 -28.52 45.82
N VAL A 194 -24.87 -28.17 44.99
CA VAL A 194 -25.04 -27.29 43.83
C VAL A 194 -25.36 -28.14 42.59
N THR A 195 -26.66 -28.36 42.34
CA THR A 195 -27.15 -29.11 41.17
C THR A 195 -27.60 -28.21 40.01
N SER A 196 -27.89 -26.95 40.30
CA SER A 196 -28.28 -25.93 39.34
C SER A 196 -28.02 -24.54 39.90
N LEU A 197 -27.92 -23.56 39.02
CA LEU A 197 -27.68 -22.16 39.37
C LEU A 197 -28.70 -21.27 38.65
N ASN A 198 -28.96 -20.09 39.21
CA ASN A 198 -29.63 -18.99 38.53
C ASN A 198 -28.57 -17.97 38.11
N ALA A 199 -28.57 -17.59 36.83
CA ALA A 199 -27.64 -16.61 36.28
C ALA A 199 -28.37 -15.42 35.63
N LYS A 200 -28.03 -14.20 36.05
CA LYS A 200 -28.37 -12.96 35.33
C LYS A 200 -27.09 -12.30 34.85
N PHE A 201 -27.13 -11.69 33.68
CA PHE A 201 -25.98 -10.99 33.10
C PHE A 201 -26.33 -9.54 32.82
N ARG A 202 -25.40 -8.63 33.10
CA ARG A 202 -25.53 -7.21 32.82
C ARG A 202 -24.25 -6.66 32.20
N ALA A 203 -24.40 -6.07 31.02
CA ALA A 203 -23.39 -5.30 30.33
C ALA A 203 -23.51 -3.80 30.65
N SER A 204 -22.36 -3.15 30.70
CA SER A 204 -22.20 -1.70 30.73
C SER A 204 -20.95 -1.30 29.96
N CYS A 205 -20.68 0.00 29.86
CA CYS A 205 -19.43 0.52 29.30
C CYS A 205 -19.08 1.84 29.98
N ASP A 206 -17.81 2.25 29.85
CA ASP A 206 -17.32 3.52 30.41
C ASP A 206 -17.89 4.74 29.64
N ALA A 207 -17.55 5.94 30.12
CA ALA A 207 -17.98 7.21 29.52
C ALA A 207 -17.66 7.27 28.02
N GLY A 208 -18.61 7.81 27.24
CA GLY A 208 -18.54 7.83 25.77
C GLY A 208 -19.24 6.66 25.10
N CYS A 209 -19.75 5.69 25.86
CA CYS A 209 -20.57 4.59 25.36
C CYS A 209 -21.84 4.41 26.21
N THR A 210 -22.90 3.91 25.59
CA THR A 210 -24.14 3.49 26.25
C THR A 210 -24.46 2.05 25.90
N ALA A 211 -24.63 1.18 26.91
CA ALA A 211 -25.22 -0.14 26.72
C ALA A 211 -26.74 0.01 26.56
N THR A 212 -27.24 -0.13 25.34
CA THR A 212 -28.65 0.09 24.97
C THR A 212 -29.53 -1.11 25.26
N LYS A 213 -28.96 -2.33 25.16
CA LYS A 213 -29.54 -3.57 25.70
C LYS A 213 -28.53 -4.15 26.68
N THR A 214 -28.84 -4.02 27.97
CA THR A 214 -27.89 -4.35 29.04
C THR A 214 -27.93 -5.82 29.44
N ALA A 215 -28.99 -6.56 29.15
CA ALA A 215 -29.13 -7.95 29.55
C ALA A 215 -29.41 -8.84 28.33
N PRO A 216 -28.63 -9.92 28.10
CA PRO A 216 -28.89 -10.89 27.05
C PRO A 216 -30.07 -11.81 27.41
N TRP A 217 -30.32 -12.01 28.71
CA TRP A 217 -31.47 -12.70 29.31
C TRP A 217 -31.75 -12.13 30.71
N TYR A 218 -33.00 -12.22 31.19
CA TYR A 218 -33.45 -11.66 32.48
C TYR A 218 -33.50 -12.69 33.61
N GLY A 219 -32.47 -13.53 33.71
CA GLY A 219 -32.42 -14.68 34.62
C GLY A 219 -32.77 -15.99 33.90
N GLY A 220 -32.52 -17.10 34.59
CA GLY A 220 -32.73 -18.44 34.08
C GLY A 220 -32.00 -19.45 34.96
N SER A 221 -32.64 -20.60 35.20
CA SER A 221 -31.95 -21.73 35.83
C SER A 221 -31.10 -22.43 34.78
N ILE A 222 -29.84 -22.70 35.13
CA ILE A 222 -28.88 -23.43 34.31
C ILE A 222 -28.46 -24.68 35.10
N THR A 223 -28.53 -25.83 34.44
CA THR A 223 -28.05 -27.12 34.98
C THR A 223 -26.80 -27.58 34.22
N LEU A 224 -26.11 -28.59 34.74
CA LEU A 224 -24.88 -29.12 34.15
C LEU A 224 -25.08 -29.45 32.65
N GLY A 225 -24.22 -28.88 31.81
CA GLY A 225 -24.25 -29.05 30.35
C GLY A 225 -25.22 -28.14 29.60
N GLN A 226 -26.06 -27.35 30.28
CA GLN A 226 -26.91 -26.35 29.64
C GLN A 226 -26.15 -25.06 29.33
N THR A 227 -26.60 -24.36 28.29
CA THR A 227 -26.06 -23.08 27.84
C THR A 227 -27.18 -22.03 27.76
N LEU A 228 -26.93 -20.85 28.31
CA LEU A 228 -27.72 -19.64 28.10
C LEU A 228 -27.01 -18.77 27.06
N THR A 229 -27.74 -18.30 26.05
CA THR A 229 -27.19 -17.52 24.94
C THR A 229 -28.09 -16.34 24.62
N GLY A 230 -27.51 -15.20 24.32
CA GLY A 230 -28.24 -13.98 23.96
C GLY A 230 -27.29 -12.82 23.66
N THR A 231 -27.84 -11.67 23.29
CA THR A 231 -27.05 -10.51 22.87
C THR A 231 -27.24 -9.32 23.79
N VAL A 232 -26.17 -8.55 23.99
CA VAL A 232 -26.21 -7.17 24.51
C VAL A 232 -25.87 -6.21 23.38
N THR A 233 -26.29 -4.96 23.48
CA THR A 233 -26.03 -3.95 22.43
C THR A 233 -25.48 -2.67 23.02
N TYR A 234 -24.61 -2.03 22.25
CA TYR A 234 -23.92 -0.80 22.64
C TYR A 234 -24.11 0.28 21.56
N SER A 235 -23.93 1.53 21.97
CA SER A 235 -23.97 2.71 21.11
C SER A 235 -22.96 3.75 21.60
N SER A 236 -22.17 4.31 20.70
CA SER A 236 -21.25 5.42 20.97
C SER A 236 -21.32 6.47 19.84
N PRO A 237 -22.42 7.25 19.76
CA PRO A 237 -22.59 8.23 18.69
C PRO A 237 -21.45 9.27 18.71
N GLN A 238 -20.88 9.56 17.54
CA GLN A 238 -19.81 10.54 17.38
C GLN A 238 -20.26 11.62 16.39
N THR A 239 -19.80 12.84 16.63
CA THR A 239 -19.93 13.96 15.69
C THR A 239 -18.63 14.14 14.92
N THR A 240 -18.67 14.78 13.75
CA THR A 240 -17.50 15.01 12.91
C THR A 240 -16.31 15.58 13.67
N GLY A 241 -15.15 14.94 13.51
CA GLY A 241 -13.89 15.26 14.19
C GLY A 241 -13.77 14.75 15.64
N SER A 242 -14.81 14.14 16.21
CA SER A 242 -14.77 13.63 17.59
C SER A 242 -14.37 12.16 17.67
N SER A 243 -13.89 11.75 18.84
CA SER A 243 -13.60 10.35 19.18
C SER A 243 -13.86 10.10 20.66
N ALA A 244 -14.24 8.86 20.98
CA ALA A 244 -14.36 8.36 22.34
C ALA A 244 -13.72 6.98 22.44
N SER A 245 -12.94 6.74 23.50
CA SER A 245 -12.36 5.43 23.81
C SER A 245 -12.83 4.96 25.17
N PHE A 246 -13.32 3.72 25.26
CA PHE A 246 -13.96 3.18 26.46
C PHE A 246 -13.75 1.67 26.54
N TYR A 247 -13.93 1.10 27.74
CA TYR A 247 -14.01 -0.35 27.93
C TYR A 247 -15.47 -0.79 28.05
N THR A 248 -15.79 -1.96 27.50
CA THR A 248 -17.01 -2.69 27.88
C THR A 248 -16.78 -3.40 29.20
N SER A 249 -17.82 -3.45 30.02
CA SER A 249 -17.80 -3.99 31.38
C SER A 249 -18.97 -4.95 31.57
N TYR A 250 -18.76 -5.97 32.39
CA TYR A 250 -19.69 -7.07 32.57
C TYR A 250 -19.85 -7.39 34.03
N ALA A 251 -21.08 -7.69 34.43
CA ALA A 251 -21.46 -8.11 35.75
C ALA A 251 -22.42 -9.31 35.64
N MET A 252 -22.18 -10.35 36.43
CA MET A 252 -23.02 -11.52 36.52
C MET A 252 -23.53 -11.69 37.95
N TYR A 253 -24.78 -12.16 38.07
CA TYR A 253 -25.44 -12.44 39.33
C TYR A 253 -25.69 -13.94 39.37
N VAL A 254 -24.91 -14.64 40.18
CA VAL A 254 -24.97 -16.10 40.29
C VAL A 254 -25.52 -16.48 41.65
N THR A 255 -26.61 -17.25 41.66
CA THR A 255 -27.32 -17.63 42.88
C THR A 255 -27.82 -19.06 42.80
N SER A 256 -28.20 -19.63 43.94
CA SER A 256 -28.99 -20.86 43.95
C SER A 256 -30.43 -20.61 43.45
N PRO A 257 -31.12 -21.65 42.94
CA PRO A 257 -32.52 -21.54 42.58
C PRO A 257 -33.40 -21.05 43.74
N GLY A 258 -34.21 -20.01 43.50
CA GLY A 258 -35.10 -19.43 44.51
C GLY A 258 -34.46 -18.36 45.40
N ALA A 259 -33.14 -18.15 45.32
CA ALA A 259 -32.47 -16.99 45.90
C ALA A 259 -32.48 -15.80 44.93
N THR A 260 -32.41 -14.58 45.47
CA THR A 260 -32.28 -13.34 44.68
C THR A 260 -31.04 -12.58 45.14
N ALA A 261 -30.07 -12.41 44.26
CA ALA A 261 -28.96 -11.50 44.50
C ALA A 261 -29.41 -10.06 44.27
N THR A 262 -29.13 -9.17 45.23
CA THR A 262 -29.34 -7.72 45.10
C THR A 262 -28.17 -7.03 44.40
N ASP A 263 -26.97 -7.58 44.55
CA ASP A 263 -25.72 -7.02 44.00
C ASP A 263 -25.01 -8.03 43.08
N PRO A 264 -24.24 -7.55 42.07
CA PRO A 264 -23.45 -8.44 41.23
C PRO A 264 -22.28 -9.03 42.01
N ASN A 265 -22.13 -10.36 41.96
CA ASN A 265 -21.09 -11.10 42.69
C ASN A 265 -19.97 -11.64 41.78
N ALA A 266 -20.02 -11.30 40.49
CA ALA A 266 -18.96 -11.56 39.52
C ALA A 266 -18.86 -10.37 38.56
N SER A 267 -17.71 -9.71 38.46
CA SER A 267 -17.50 -8.60 37.52
C SER A 267 -16.14 -8.64 36.83
N TRP A 268 -16.09 -8.22 35.57
CA TRP A 268 -14.86 -8.07 34.77
C TRP A 268 -15.05 -7.01 33.67
N LYS A 269 -13.95 -6.65 32.99
CA LYS A 269 -13.96 -5.73 31.84
C LYS A 269 -13.26 -6.35 30.65
N ASN A 270 -13.58 -5.87 29.46
CA ASN A 270 -12.75 -6.09 28.28
C ASN A 270 -11.34 -5.51 28.54
N ALA A 271 -10.30 -6.23 28.15
CA ALA A 271 -8.91 -5.85 28.44
C ALA A 271 -8.38 -4.74 27.51
N ARG A 272 -9.04 -4.49 26.37
CA ARG A 272 -8.68 -3.44 25.42
C ARG A 272 -9.82 -2.45 25.25
N GLN A 273 -9.47 -1.19 24.98
CA GLN A 273 -10.43 -0.16 24.65
C GLN A 273 -11.03 -0.41 23.27
N ILE A 274 -12.28 0.00 23.11
CA ILE A 274 -12.90 0.25 21.81
C ILE A 274 -12.88 1.77 21.61
N ARG A 275 -12.46 2.21 20.42
CA ARG A 275 -12.59 3.59 19.98
C ARG A 275 -13.72 3.68 18.99
N CYS A 276 -14.66 4.60 19.21
CA CYS A 276 -15.57 5.05 18.16
C CYS A 276 -15.22 6.49 17.81
N ASP A 277 -15.17 6.81 16.52
CA ASP A 277 -14.76 8.13 16.06
C ASP A 277 -15.47 8.54 14.76
N ASP A 278 -15.47 9.83 14.47
CA ASP A 278 -15.79 10.42 13.16
C ASP A 278 -14.63 11.35 12.74
N ALA A 279 -13.39 10.93 13.03
CA ALA A 279 -12.19 11.75 12.94
C ALA A 279 -11.25 11.36 11.78
N VAL A 280 -11.61 10.36 10.98
CA VAL A 280 -10.84 10.01 9.76
C VAL A 280 -10.84 11.17 8.76
N GLY A 281 -11.96 11.88 8.62
CA GLY A 281 -12.14 12.99 7.67
C GLY A 281 -12.63 12.56 6.28
N GLY A 282 -12.69 13.52 5.35
CA GLY A 282 -13.17 13.28 3.98
C GLY A 282 -14.64 12.85 3.93
N THR A 283 -14.93 11.76 3.22
CA THR A 283 -16.27 11.14 3.11
C THR A 283 -16.49 9.99 4.08
N SER A 284 -15.56 9.75 5.01
CA SER A 284 -15.73 8.74 6.05
C SER A 284 -16.91 9.12 6.94
N VAL A 285 -17.71 8.12 7.31
CA VAL A 285 -18.75 8.24 8.34
C VAL A 285 -18.21 7.78 9.70
N ALA A 286 -18.96 7.98 10.77
CA ALA A 286 -18.60 7.51 12.10
C ALA A 286 -18.57 5.98 12.21
N GLY A 287 -17.68 5.42 13.04
CA GLY A 287 -17.52 3.98 13.22
C GLY A 287 -16.60 3.64 14.38
N CYS A 288 -16.41 2.34 14.65
CA CYS A 288 -15.65 1.84 15.79
C CYS A 288 -14.55 0.85 15.38
N ALA A 289 -13.46 0.82 16.15
CA ALA A 289 -12.34 -0.10 16.00
C ALA A 289 -11.68 -0.38 17.37
N VAL A 290 -10.84 -1.41 17.44
CA VAL A 290 -9.93 -1.65 18.56
C VAL A 290 -8.61 -0.92 18.30
N PRO A 291 -8.37 0.29 18.87
CA PRO A 291 -7.25 1.15 18.52
C PRO A 291 -5.86 0.51 18.72
N SER A 292 -5.74 -0.43 19.66
CA SER A 292 -4.49 -1.12 19.98
C SER A 292 -4.08 -2.20 18.99
N VAL A 293 -4.99 -2.65 18.11
CA VAL A 293 -4.63 -3.50 16.97
C VAL A 293 -4.21 -2.57 15.84
N MET A 294 -2.96 -2.67 15.42
CA MET A 294 -2.41 -1.77 14.39
C MET A 294 -3.16 -1.97 13.06
N PRO A 295 -3.68 -0.89 12.45
CA PRO A 295 -4.34 -0.96 11.15
C PRO A 295 -3.37 -1.37 10.04
N VAL A 296 -3.87 -2.17 9.10
CA VAL A 296 -3.17 -2.59 7.88
C VAL A 296 -3.90 -2.00 6.70
N VAL A 297 -3.31 -0.99 6.06
CA VAL A 297 -3.89 -0.26 4.94
C VAL A 297 -3.49 -0.96 3.63
N PRO A 298 -4.43 -1.63 2.93
CA PRO A 298 -4.11 -2.27 1.66
C PRO A 298 -4.08 -1.24 0.53
N MET A 299 -3.13 -1.39 -0.38
CA MET A 299 -3.10 -0.68 -1.65
C MET A 299 -3.01 -1.71 -2.78
N LYS A 300 -3.91 -1.61 -3.75
CA LYS A 300 -4.00 -2.58 -4.84
C LYS A 300 -3.98 -1.88 -6.20
N ALA A 301 -3.22 -2.46 -7.13
CA ALA A 301 -3.27 -2.11 -8.54
C ALA A 301 -3.27 -3.39 -9.39
N THR A 302 -4.09 -3.42 -10.42
CA THR A 302 -4.06 -4.40 -11.50
C THR A 302 -3.29 -3.85 -12.69
N SER A 303 -3.08 -4.67 -13.73
CA SER A 303 -2.41 -4.24 -14.96
C SER A 303 -3.22 -3.24 -15.81
N ALA A 304 -4.49 -2.98 -15.46
CA ALA A 304 -5.34 -1.98 -16.11
C ALA A 304 -5.40 -0.66 -15.33
N ASP A 305 -4.93 -0.65 -14.08
CA ASP A 305 -5.00 0.52 -13.22
C ASP A 305 -3.79 1.43 -13.43
N PRO A 306 -3.94 2.76 -13.21
CA PRO A 306 -2.82 3.69 -13.11
C PRO A 306 -2.08 3.49 -11.78
N GLY A 307 -1.42 2.33 -11.64
CA GLY A 307 -0.84 1.83 -10.39
C GLY A 307 0.60 2.28 -10.09
N GLY A 308 1.22 3.15 -10.89
CA GLY A 308 2.67 3.42 -10.80
C GLY A 308 3.13 3.92 -9.43
N VAL A 309 2.33 4.76 -8.76
CA VAL A 309 2.63 5.23 -7.41
C VAL A 309 2.52 4.09 -6.38
N VAL A 310 1.50 3.22 -6.51
CA VAL A 310 1.35 2.04 -5.64
C VAL A 310 2.55 1.12 -5.77
N ALA A 311 2.98 0.86 -7.01
CA ALA A 311 4.18 0.08 -7.30
C ALA A 311 5.44 0.71 -6.71
N THR A 312 5.59 2.02 -6.83
CA THR A 312 6.72 2.76 -6.25
C THR A 312 6.77 2.63 -4.73
N TYR A 313 5.63 2.72 -4.04
CA TYR A 313 5.57 2.57 -2.59
C TYR A 313 5.97 1.14 -2.17
N GLY A 314 5.48 0.13 -2.89
CA GLY A 314 5.88 -1.27 -2.68
C GLY A 314 7.37 -1.50 -2.93
N TRP A 315 7.92 -0.92 -4.00
CA TRP A 315 9.35 -0.98 -4.29
C TRP A 315 10.18 -0.32 -3.19
N ALA A 316 9.82 0.88 -2.75
CA ALA A 316 10.53 1.62 -1.71
C ALA A 316 10.53 0.87 -0.38
N GLN A 317 9.38 0.29 -0.01
CA GLN A 317 9.23 -0.54 1.18
C GLN A 317 10.13 -1.79 1.16
N ASN A 318 10.47 -2.31 -0.03
CA ASN A 318 11.30 -3.51 -0.19
C ASN A 318 12.79 -3.23 -0.44
N ASN A 319 13.14 -2.06 -0.97
CA ASN A 319 14.49 -1.75 -1.43
C ASN A 319 15.24 -0.74 -0.55
N LEU A 320 14.54 0.09 0.23
CA LEU A 320 15.16 1.05 1.16
C LEU A 320 15.25 0.49 2.57
N ASN A 321 16.32 0.83 3.29
CA ASN A 321 16.60 0.35 4.64
C ASN A 321 15.54 0.79 5.66
N GLY A 322 14.87 1.93 5.43
CA GLY A 322 13.77 2.38 6.29
C GLY A 322 12.60 1.40 6.31
N ALA A 323 12.37 0.68 5.20
CA ALA A 323 11.29 -0.30 5.04
C ALA A 323 9.92 0.20 5.54
N TRP A 324 9.66 1.49 5.31
CA TRP A 324 8.51 2.19 5.87
C TRP A 324 7.18 1.53 5.44
N GLY A 325 6.24 1.49 6.38
CA GLY A 325 4.94 0.82 6.23
C GLY A 325 4.97 -0.68 6.53
N LYS A 326 6.08 -1.28 6.98
CA LYS A 326 6.09 -2.64 7.54
C LYS A 326 5.85 -2.61 9.05
N LYS A 327 5.45 -3.74 9.64
CA LYS A 327 5.31 -3.92 11.09
C LYS A 327 6.48 -3.39 11.95
N GLY A 328 7.73 -3.56 11.47
CA GLY A 328 8.92 -3.09 12.17
C GLY A 328 9.22 -1.58 12.03
N SER A 329 8.63 -0.95 11.01
CA SER A 329 8.81 0.46 10.65
C SER A 329 7.46 1.04 10.16
N PRO A 330 6.43 1.10 11.02
CA PRO A 330 5.12 1.57 10.59
C PRO A 330 5.16 3.06 10.23
N LEU A 331 4.20 3.49 9.42
CA LEU A 331 3.96 4.90 9.16
C LEU A 331 3.04 5.47 10.23
N THR A 332 3.14 6.76 10.51
CA THR A 332 2.26 7.47 11.45
C THR A 332 1.41 8.48 10.70
N ARG A 333 0.08 8.35 10.76
CA ARG A 333 -0.82 9.28 10.06
C ARG A 333 -0.67 10.70 10.59
N SER A 334 -0.56 11.66 9.67
CA SER A 334 -0.45 13.08 10.00
C SER A 334 -1.11 13.94 8.94
N THR A 335 -2.29 14.48 9.21
CA THR A 335 -3.01 15.40 8.31
C THR A 335 -2.49 16.84 8.38
N SER A 336 -1.84 17.22 9.48
CA SER A 336 -1.19 18.54 9.58
C SER A 336 0.13 18.58 8.80
N GLY A 337 0.40 19.67 8.08
CA GLY A 337 1.69 19.89 7.40
C GLY A 337 1.95 19.05 6.13
N VAL A 338 0.94 18.37 5.59
CA VAL A 338 1.06 17.50 4.40
C VAL A 338 1.72 18.22 3.23
N ALA A 339 1.21 19.41 2.87
CA ALA A 339 1.75 20.19 1.75
C ALA A 339 3.24 20.53 1.93
N ASN A 340 3.68 20.81 3.15
CA ASN A 340 5.08 21.13 3.44
C ASN A 340 5.97 19.89 3.31
N ARG A 341 5.53 18.72 3.79
CA ARG A 341 6.26 17.45 3.63
C ARG A 341 6.37 17.06 2.17
N THR A 342 5.26 17.06 1.43
CA THR A 342 5.29 16.77 -0.01
C THR A 342 6.18 17.76 -0.77
N ALA A 343 6.11 19.06 -0.46
CA ALA A 343 6.96 20.06 -1.08
C ALA A 343 8.45 19.88 -0.75
N ALA A 344 8.79 19.40 0.45
CA ALA A 344 10.17 19.10 0.83
C ALA A 344 10.73 17.89 0.05
N THR A 345 9.99 16.78 -0.01
CA THR A 345 10.40 15.58 -0.77
C THR A 345 10.43 15.83 -2.26
N CYS A 346 9.46 16.57 -2.79
CA CYS A 346 9.43 16.96 -4.20
C CYS A 346 10.30 18.20 -4.52
N GLY A 347 11.02 18.75 -3.54
CA GLY A 347 11.92 19.88 -3.72
C GLY A 347 13.05 19.53 -4.68
N GLY A 348 13.27 20.34 -5.72
CA GLY A 348 14.28 20.09 -6.74
C GLY A 348 13.89 19.02 -7.79
N PHE A 349 12.63 18.58 -7.81
CA PHE A 349 12.10 17.75 -8.89
C PHE A 349 12.30 18.44 -10.25
N THR A 350 12.81 17.70 -11.22
CA THR A 350 12.92 18.14 -12.61
C THR A 350 12.09 17.18 -13.44
N ALA A 351 11.06 17.68 -14.11
CA ALA A 351 10.23 16.84 -14.96
C ALA A 351 11.04 16.24 -16.12
N GLU A 352 10.79 14.97 -16.40
CA GLU A 352 11.36 14.17 -17.48
C GLU A 352 10.25 13.78 -18.47
N PRO A 353 9.68 14.75 -19.22
CA PRO A 353 8.57 14.54 -20.15
C PRO A 353 8.88 13.55 -21.28
N GLU A 354 10.16 13.27 -21.52
CA GLU A 354 10.60 12.25 -22.48
C GLU A 354 10.40 10.82 -21.96
N LEU A 355 10.31 10.65 -20.64
CA LEU A 355 10.22 9.37 -19.95
C LEU A 355 8.81 9.13 -19.41
N VAL A 356 8.16 10.15 -18.87
CA VAL A 356 6.79 10.12 -18.33
C VAL A 356 6.06 11.36 -18.84
N ASP A 357 4.88 11.24 -19.44
CA ASP A 357 4.15 12.41 -19.97
C ASP A 357 2.65 12.33 -19.63
N PRO A 358 2.07 13.33 -18.95
CA PRO A 358 2.75 14.42 -18.24
C PRO A 358 3.47 13.92 -16.97
N ASP A 359 4.65 14.47 -16.67
CA ASP A 359 5.45 14.05 -15.52
C ASP A 359 5.18 14.87 -14.25
N THR A 360 4.97 14.18 -13.14
CA THR A 360 4.77 14.76 -11.81
C THR A 360 5.52 13.98 -10.73
N CYS A 361 5.78 14.63 -9.60
CA CYS A 361 6.43 14.00 -8.45
C CYS A 361 5.40 13.32 -7.53
N ALA A 362 5.64 12.05 -7.19
CA ALA A 362 5.07 11.39 -6.01
C ALA A 362 6.16 11.06 -4.98
N ASP A 363 5.83 11.27 -3.71
CA ASP A 363 6.74 11.15 -2.57
C ASP A 363 6.47 9.88 -1.74
N PHE A 364 7.52 9.17 -1.32
CA PHE A 364 7.42 8.10 -0.32
C PHE A 364 8.56 8.17 0.71
N PRO A 365 8.31 8.09 2.03
CA PRO A 365 7.00 8.14 2.66
C PRO A 365 6.22 9.39 2.26
N PHE A 366 4.92 9.22 2.00
CA PHE A 366 4.06 10.27 1.44
C PHE A 366 3.73 11.34 2.49
N GLY A 367 3.35 12.53 2.03
CA GLY A 367 3.05 13.69 2.87
C GLY A 367 2.00 13.45 3.96
N GLU A 368 1.05 12.52 3.80
CA GLU A 368 0.08 12.15 4.86
C GLU A 368 0.65 11.26 5.97
N ALA A 369 1.94 10.90 5.90
CA ALA A 369 2.68 10.26 6.97
C ALA A 369 3.69 11.23 7.62
N LYS A 370 3.88 11.10 8.93
CA LYS A 370 4.84 11.91 9.70
C LYS A 370 6.29 11.69 9.26
N GLU A 371 6.59 10.49 8.78
CA GLU A 371 7.90 10.04 8.30
C GLU A 371 8.26 10.64 6.93
N GLY A 372 7.30 11.26 6.24
CA GLY A 372 7.55 11.96 4.98
C GLY A 372 8.23 13.32 5.16
N GLY A 373 8.62 13.94 4.05
CA GLY A 373 9.19 15.28 4.03
C GLY A 373 10.71 15.37 4.17
N ALA A 374 11.42 14.27 3.92
CA ALA A 374 12.86 14.33 3.72
C ALA A 374 13.21 15.21 2.50
N PRO A 375 14.33 15.96 2.49
CA PRO A 375 14.68 16.81 1.36
C PRO A 375 14.89 16.02 0.06
N GLY A 376 14.29 16.47 -1.05
CA GLY A 376 14.32 15.76 -2.33
C GLY A 376 15.72 15.38 -2.86
N GLY A 377 16.73 16.20 -2.58
CA GLY A 377 18.14 15.90 -2.93
C GLY A 377 18.76 14.71 -2.18
N GLN A 378 18.07 14.15 -1.18
CA GLN A 378 18.45 12.93 -0.47
C GLN A 378 17.65 11.71 -0.93
N CYS A 379 16.62 11.88 -1.76
CA CYS A 379 15.73 10.81 -2.19
C CYS A 379 16.31 10.06 -3.39
N VAL A 380 16.03 8.76 -3.47
CA VAL A 380 16.21 8.01 -4.72
C VAL A 380 15.16 8.47 -5.71
N LYS A 381 15.56 8.77 -6.95
CA LYS A 381 14.61 9.07 -8.02
C LYS A 381 14.27 7.80 -8.77
N VAL A 382 12.99 7.57 -9.04
CA VAL A 382 12.55 6.37 -9.75
C VAL A 382 11.47 6.64 -10.78
N ILE A 383 11.32 5.74 -11.75
CA ILE A 383 10.20 5.68 -12.68
C ILE A 383 9.55 4.30 -12.56
N PRO A 384 8.30 4.19 -12.06
CA PRO A 384 7.53 2.96 -12.21
C PRO A 384 7.11 2.79 -13.67
N ASN A 385 7.13 1.57 -14.18
CA ASN A 385 6.68 1.28 -15.53
C ASN A 385 6.01 -0.10 -15.56
N LEU A 386 4.81 -0.16 -16.11
CA LEU A 386 4.10 -1.41 -16.28
C LEU A 386 4.57 -2.10 -17.57
N GLY A 387 5.49 -3.05 -17.43
CA GLY A 387 6.02 -3.89 -18.50
C GLY A 387 5.47 -5.32 -18.43
N ASN A 388 5.00 -5.87 -19.56
CA ASN A 388 4.48 -7.25 -19.67
C ASN A 388 3.40 -7.64 -18.65
N GLY A 389 2.72 -6.64 -18.08
CA GLY A 389 1.66 -6.81 -17.12
C GLY A 389 2.11 -6.87 -15.66
N GLU A 390 3.40 -6.66 -15.37
CA GLU A 390 3.99 -6.47 -14.04
C GLU A 390 4.62 -5.06 -13.91
N TRP A 391 4.81 -4.58 -12.69
CA TRP A 391 5.42 -3.28 -12.43
C TRP A 391 6.91 -3.39 -12.19
N ASP A 392 7.70 -2.80 -13.08
CA ASP A 392 9.13 -2.54 -12.87
C ASP A 392 9.34 -1.15 -12.28
N THR A 393 10.43 -0.96 -11.55
CA THR A 393 10.85 0.36 -11.04
C THR A 393 12.28 0.67 -11.46
N TYR A 394 12.43 1.70 -12.28
CA TYR A 394 13.69 2.16 -12.86
C TYR A 394 14.32 3.23 -11.98
N VAL A 395 15.55 3.01 -11.49
CA VAL A 395 16.26 3.99 -10.65
C VAL A 395 17.03 4.99 -11.49
N LEU A 396 16.75 6.29 -11.31
CA LEU A 396 17.41 7.43 -11.95
C LEU A 396 18.43 8.06 -10.98
N ASN A 397 19.60 7.46 -10.77
CA ASN A 397 20.64 8.08 -9.94
C ASN A 397 21.81 8.62 -10.79
N ASP A 398 22.34 9.79 -10.40
CA ASP A 398 23.58 10.36 -10.98
C ASP A 398 24.83 9.53 -10.61
N ALA A 399 24.73 8.64 -9.62
CA ALA A 399 25.73 7.65 -9.26
C ALA A 399 25.15 6.26 -9.54
N HIS A 400 25.89 5.44 -10.29
CA HIS A 400 25.45 4.17 -10.87
C HIS A 400 25.01 3.04 -9.90
N VAL A 401 24.80 3.35 -8.61
CA VAL A 401 24.46 2.41 -7.54
C VAL A 401 23.26 2.94 -6.75
N LEU A 402 22.30 2.07 -6.47
CA LEU A 402 21.17 2.35 -5.59
C LEU A 402 21.67 2.58 -4.15
N ASP A 403 21.48 3.79 -3.62
CA ASP A 403 21.68 4.08 -2.20
C ASP A 403 20.46 3.66 -1.38
N ARG A 404 20.54 2.48 -0.75
CA ARG A 404 19.49 1.94 0.11
C ARG A 404 19.32 2.70 1.43
N THR A 405 20.27 3.56 1.79
CA THR A 405 20.20 4.38 3.02
C THR A 405 19.37 5.65 2.83
N SER A 406 19.02 5.98 1.59
CA SER A 406 18.14 7.10 1.27
C SER A 406 16.83 7.02 2.08
N PRO A 407 16.38 8.13 2.70
CA PRO A 407 15.20 8.14 3.54
C PRO A 407 13.89 8.17 2.76
N CYS A 408 13.94 8.41 1.45
CA CYS A 408 12.76 8.68 0.63
C CYS A 408 12.94 8.30 -0.84
N VAL A 409 11.82 8.26 -1.54
CA VAL A 409 11.72 8.14 -3.00
C VAL A 409 11.02 9.36 -3.57
N GLN A 410 11.55 9.83 -4.70
CA GLN A 410 10.93 10.80 -5.60
C GLN A 410 10.58 10.07 -6.90
N ALA A 411 9.31 9.76 -7.08
CA ALA A 411 8.83 9.01 -8.25
C ALA A 411 8.38 9.97 -9.35
N HIS A 412 8.82 9.71 -10.58
CA HIS A 412 8.30 10.31 -11.81
C HIS A 412 7.06 9.55 -12.25
N VAL A 413 5.88 10.16 -12.12
CA VAL A 413 4.58 9.51 -12.35
C VAL A 413 3.61 10.46 -13.03
N THR A 414 2.61 9.91 -13.69
CA THR A 414 1.52 10.69 -14.26
C THR A 414 0.57 11.22 -13.16
N PRO A 415 -0.17 12.31 -13.43
CA PRO A 415 -1.20 12.81 -12.53
C PRO A 415 -2.26 11.77 -12.16
N ASP A 416 -2.63 10.90 -13.11
CA ASP A 416 -3.63 9.86 -12.90
C ASP A 416 -3.14 8.80 -11.91
N GLU A 417 -1.86 8.41 -11.99
CA GLU A 417 -1.25 7.49 -11.03
C GLU A 417 -1.18 8.08 -9.63
N LYS A 418 -0.89 9.38 -9.53
CA LYS A 418 -0.89 10.10 -8.26
C LYS A 418 -2.27 10.20 -7.65
N ALA A 419 -3.29 10.53 -8.46
CA ALA A 419 -4.67 10.58 -8.01
C ALA A 419 -5.18 9.21 -7.55
N PHE A 420 -4.85 8.15 -8.30
CA PHE A 420 -5.24 6.78 -7.96
C PHE A 420 -4.68 6.32 -6.61
N ALA A 421 -3.38 6.51 -6.37
CA ALA A 421 -2.79 6.15 -5.08
C ALA A 421 -3.35 6.98 -3.92
N ALA A 422 -3.67 8.26 -4.14
CA ALA A 422 -4.33 9.09 -3.14
C ALA A 422 -5.73 8.54 -2.79
N THR A 423 -6.51 8.09 -3.78
CA THR A 423 -7.81 7.44 -3.54
C THR A 423 -7.64 6.14 -2.75
N GLN A 424 -6.70 5.26 -3.14
CA GLN A 424 -6.42 4.01 -2.42
C GLN A 424 -6.05 4.25 -0.95
N LEU A 425 -5.21 5.26 -0.68
CA LEU A 425 -4.85 5.64 0.69
C LEU A 425 -6.06 6.18 1.47
N ALA A 426 -6.86 7.06 0.88
CA ALA A 426 -8.04 7.63 1.52
C ALA A 426 -9.08 6.55 1.86
N ASP A 427 -9.34 5.63 0.92
CA ASP A 427 -10.23 4.50 1.14
C ASP A 427 -9.68 3.54 2.19
N GLY A 428 -8.39 3.23 2.15
CA GLY A 428 -7.74 2.40 3.17
C GLY A 428 -7.75 3.02 4.57
N PHE A 429 -7.56 4.33 4.70
CA PHE A 429 -7.70 5.04 5.98
C PHE A 429 -9.13 5.01 6.51
N LYS A 430 -10.12 5.14 5.63
CA LYS A 430 -11.54 5.01 5.98
C LYS A 430 -11.86 3.59 6.43
N ASP A 431 -11.47 2.59 5.66
CA ASP A 431 -11.80 1.19 5.90
C ASP A 431 -11.11 0.64 7.15
N GLN A 432 -9.92 1.15 7.49
CA GLN A 432 -9.16 0.76 8.68
C GLN A 432 -9.33 1.71 9.87
N ARG A 433 -10.14 2.77 9.70
CA ARG A 433 -10.32 3.87 10.66
C ARG A 433 -9.01 4.42 11.19
N VAL A 434 -8.09 4.79 10.30
CA VAL A 434 -6.81 5.41 10.69
C VAL A 434 -7.04 6.90 10.91
N ILE A 435 -6.78 7.39 12.12
CA ILE A 435 -6.87 8.82 12.47
C ILE A 435 -5.47 9.42 12.72
N ASP A 436 -5.39 10.73 12.90
CA ASP A 436 -4.10 11.38 13.21
C ASP A 436 -3.41 10.73 14.41
N ALA A 437 -2.08 10.58 14.30
CA ALA A 437 -1.19 9.89 15.24
C ALA A 437 -1.35 8.36 15.34
N ASP A 438 -2.32 7.74 14.65
CA ASP A 438 -2.34 6.28 14.52
C ASP A 438 -1.12 5.82 13.71
N GLN A 439 -0.45 4.77 14.19
CA GLN A 439 0.52 4.02 13.40
C GLN A 439 -0.21 3.03 12.49
N PHE A 440 0.31 2.79 11.28
CA PHE A 440 -0.29 1.86 10.32
C PHE A 440 0.76 1.16 9.45
N GLU A 441 0.42 -0.04 9.00
CA GLU A 441 1.16 -0.78 7.98
C GLU A 441 0.55 -0.54 6.60
N LEU A 442 1.36 -0.71 5.55
CA LEU A 442 0.93 -0.77 4.16
C LEU A 442 1.16 -2.18 3.63
N THR A 443 0.17 -2.70 2.91
CA THR A 443 0.31 -3.94 2.14
C THR A 443 0.00 -3.67 0.68
N PHE A 444 0.71 -4.35 -0.22
CA PHE A 444 0.61 -4.11 -1.65
C PHE A 444 0.17 -5.37 -2.38
N SER A 445 -0.84 -5.24 -3.23
CA SER A 445 -1.22 -6.25 -4.21
C SER A 445 -0.98 -5.66 -5.60
N LEU A 446 0.09 -6.11 -6.24
CA LEU A 446 0.47 -5.75 -7.60
C LEU A 446 0.32 -6.99 -8.49
N PRO A 447 0.19 -6.84 -9.82
CA PRO A 447 0.21 -7.96 -10.73
C PRO A 447 1.55 -8.71 -10.67
N ASP A 448 1.49 -10.03 -10.77
CA ASP A 448 2.63 -10.92 -11.03
C ASP A 448 2.26 -11.70 -12.30
N THR A 449 3.09 -11.61 -13.33
CA THR A 449 2.77 -12.17 -14.66
C THR A 449 3.49 -13.48 -14.96
N GLY A 450 4.16 -14.07 -13.97
CA GLY A 450 4.88 -15.32 -14.13
C GLY A 450 6.14 -15.15 -14.99
N PRO A 451 6.65 -16.24 -15.61
CA PRO A 451 7.93 -16.20 -16.33
C PRO A 451 7.92 -15.23 -17.52
N GLN A 452 8.96 -14.41 -17.63
CA GLN A 452 9.22 -13.55 -18.78
C GLN A 452 10.60 -13.82 -19.40
N ALA A 453 10.87 -13.20 -20.55
CA ALA A 453 12.17 -13.20 -21.17
C ALA A 453 13.27 -12.79 -20.18
N SER A 454 14.45 -13.41 -20.25
CA SER A 454 15.51 -13.19 -19.26
C SER A 454 15.94 -11.73 -19.10
N CYS A 455 15.84 -10.91 -20.16
CA CYS A 455 16.19 -9.50 -20.09
C CYS A 455 15.07 -8.64 -19.52
N LEU A 456 13.83 -9.14 -19.47
CA LEU A 456 12.70 -8.51 -18.78
C LEU A 456 12.67 -8.87 -17.30
N ASN A 457 13.24 -10.02 -16.92
CA ASN A 457 13.26 -10.48 -15.53
C ASN A 457 14.16 -9.60 -14.62
N ASP A 458 13.74 -9.53 -13.36
CA ASP A 458 14.13 -8.57 -12.32
C ASP A 458 15.56 -8.77 -11.73
N PRO A 459 16.32 -7.71 -11.41
CA PRO A 459 16.12 -6.33 -11.82
C PRO A 459 16.84 -5.97 -13.13
N PRO A 460 16.27 -5.05 -13.94
CA PRO A 460 16.96 -4.50 -15.10
C PRO A 460 18.26 -3.80 -14.66
N PRO A 461 19.23 -3.58 -15.58
CA PRO A 461 20.47 -2.92 -15.23
C PRO A 461 20.21 -1.58 -14.54
N ILE A 462 20.99 -1.26 -13.50
CA ILE A 462 20.89 0.02 -12.79
C ILE A 462 21.10 1.17 -13.79
N ASN A 463 20.27 2.20 -13.72
CA ASN A 463 20.18 3.33 -14.67
C ASN A 463 19.63 2.97 -16.06
N SER A 464 19.00 1.81 -16.21
CA SER A 464 18.13 1.58 -17.36
C SER A 464 16.94 2.55 -17.35
N LEU A 465 16.44 2.83 -18.54
CA LEU A 465 15.30 3.72 -18.78
C LEU A 465 14.16 2.92 -19.40
N PRO A 466 12.91 3.21 -19.04
CA PRO A 466 11.76 2.48 -19.56
C PRO A 466 11.59 2.69 -21.07
N ASN A 467 11.24 1.60 -21.75
CA ASN A 467 10.96 1.57 -23.17
C ASN A 467 9.77 0.64 -23.48
N GLY A 468 8.55 1.19 -23.36
CA GLY A 468 7.35 0.38 -23.50
C GLY A 468 7.29 -0.68 -22.40
N ASP A 469 7.25 -1.93 -22.79
CA ASP A 469 7.26 -3.10 -21.91
C ASP A 469 8.66 -3.66 -21.62
N GLY A 470 9.71 -2.95 -22.01
CA GLY A 470 11.08 -3.27 -21.63
C GLY A 470 11.88 -2.02 -21.30
N TRP A 471 13.15 -2.01 -21.65
CA TRP A 471 14.09 -0.96 -21.24
C TRP A 471 15.22 -0.74 -22.22
N PHE A 472 15.92 0.39 -22.11
CA PHE A 472 17.23 0.59 -22.70
C PHE A 472 18.22 1.16 -21.69
N PHE A 473 19.50 0.89 -21.89
CA PHE A 473 20.59 1.24 -21.00
C PHE A 473 21.83 1.57 -21.81
N ASN A 474 22.45 2.72 -21.51
CA ASN A 474 23.67 3.17 -22.16
C ASN A 474 24.78 3.36 -21.12
N THR A 475 25.94 2.77 -21.36
CA THR A 475 27.16 3.07 -20.62
C THR A 475 27.95 4.15 -21.33
N THR A 476 28.68 4.94 -20.55
CA THR A 476 29.58 5.95 -21.06
C THR A 476 30.97 5.81 -20.43
N GLU A 477 31.95 6.43 -21.04
CA GLU A 477 33.26 6.68 -20.43
C GLU A 477 33.69 8.13 -20.65
N ALA A 478 34.53 8.63 -19.74
CA ALA A 478 35.01 10.00 -19.81
C ALA A 478 36.04 10.16 -20.94
N VAL A 479 35.96 11.29 -21.64
CA VAL A 479 36.96 11.72 -22.63
C VAL A 479 37.56 13.07 -22.23
N PRO A 480 38.87 13.30 -22.46
CA PRO A 480 39.51 14.57 -22.13
C PRO A 480 38.88 15.78 -22.83
N LEU A 481 38.32 15.57 -24.02
CA LEU A 481 37.66 16.61 -24.83
C LEU A 481 36.35 16.08 -25.41
N VAL A 482 35.26 16.86 -25.32
CA VAL A 482 34.00 16.59 -26.04
C VAL A 482 34.24 16.62 -27.55
N ASN A 483 35.09 17.53 -28.01
CA ASN A 483 35.53 17.64 -29.39
C ASN A 483 37.04 17.96 -29.43
N GLN A 484 37.83 17.16 -30.12
CA GLN A 484 39.26 17.39 -30.34
C GLN A 484 39.55 18.69 -31.10
N SER A 485 38.65 19.08 -32.00
CA SER A 485 38.68 20.30 -32.80
C SER A 485 38.27 21.57 -32.04
N ASP A 486 37.73 21.42 -30.83
CA ASP A 486 37.33 22.53 -29.95
C ASP A 486 37.78 22.28 -28.50
N PRO A 487 39.08 22.47 -28.20
CA PRO A 487 39.61 22.23 -26.86
C PRO A 487 38.97 23.10 -25.76
N ALA A 488 38.40 24.26 -26.13
CA ALA A 488 37.70 25.13 -25.20
C ALA A 488 36.39 24.52 -24.67
N GLY A 489 35.84 23.50 -25.36
CA GLY A 489 34.66 22.76 -24.94
C GLY A 489 34.87 21.85 -23.72
N GLY A 490 36.13 21.62 -23.31
CA GLY A 490 36.47 20.79 -22.15
C GLY A 490 36.12 19.31 -22.32
N GLY A 491 36.25 18.54 -21.24
CA GLY A 491 35.99 17.11 -21.21
C GLY A 491 34.50 16.73 -21.25
N GLY A 492 34.23 15.48 -21.59
CA GLY A 492 32.86 14.97 -21.75
C GLY A 492 32.77 13.47 -21.59
N PHE A 493 31.67 12.90 -22.11
CA PHE A 493 31.41 11.48 -22.07
C PHE A 493 31.11 10.95 -23.48
N ARG A 494 31.68 9.81 -23.84
CA ARG A 494 31.33 9.07 -25.06
C ARG A 494 30.62 7.77 -24.70
N PRO A 495 29.66 7.29 -25.50
CA PRO A 495 28.99 6.02 -25.23
C PRO A 495 29.90 4.83 -25.51
N THR A 496 29.86 3.81 -24.65
CA THR A 496 30.67 2.59 -24.79
C THR A 496 29.84 1.36 -25.10
N ARG A 497 28.57 1.35 -24.70
CA ARG A 497 27.62 0.28 -24.99
C ARG A 497 26.21 0.80 -24.85
N ALA A 498 25.33 0.36 -25.73
CA ALA A 498 23.89 0.54 -25.66
C ALA A 498 23.24 -0.83 -25.66
N GLN A 499 22.32 -1.08 -24.73
CA GLN A 499 21.58 -2.32 -24.59
C GLN A 499 20.10 -1.98 -24.50
N ALA A 500 19.25 -2.86 -25.02
CA ALA A 500 17.81 -2.77 -24.84
C ALA A 500 17.20 -4.16 -24.71
N CYS A 501 16.18 -4.26 -23.86
CA CYS A 501 15.24 -5.36 -23.88
C CYS A 501 13.95 -4.83 -24.51
N LEU A 502 13.60 -5.35 -25.68
CA LEU A 502 12.54 -4.83 -26.53
C LEU A 502 11.36 -5.81 -26.55
N GLY A 503 10.27 -5.46 -25.87
CA GLY A 503 9.02 -6.22 -25.92
C GLY A 503 8.07 -5.73 -27.02
N LEU A 504 6.87 -6.30 -27.06
CA LEU A 504 5.85 -6.03 -28.09
C LEU A 504 5.30 -4.60 -28.02
N LYS A 505 5.30 -3.98 -26.84
CA LYS A 505 4.80 -2.61 -26.60
C LYS A 505 5.88 -1.54 -26.72
N THR A 506 7.04 -1.88 -27.30
CA THR A 506 8.08 -0.90 -27.66
C THR A 506 7.46 0.24 -28.48
N LYS A 507 7.61 1.47 -28.00
CA LYS A 507 7.09 2.68 -28.66
C LYS A 507 8.18 3.31 -29.52
N THR A 508 7.79 4.19 -30.44
CA THR A 508 8.77 5.08 -31.08
C THR A 508 9.38 5.99 -30.02
N GLY A 509 10.70 6.10 -30.01
CA GLY A 509 11.45 6.99 -29.15
C GLY A 509 11.41 8.42 -29.67
N THR A 510 12.45 9.18 -29.38
CA THR A 510 12.50 10.62 -29.65
C THR A 510 13.52 10.98 -30.72
N GLY A 511 13.63 12.28 -31.01
CA GLY A 511 14.65 12.81 -31.91
C GLY A 511 16.03 12.90 -31.27
N THR A 512 16.85 13.81 -31.80
CA THR A 512 18.24 14.00 -31.39
C THR A 512 18.46 15.42 -30.90
N SER A 513 19.34 15.64 -29.92
CA SER A 513 19.73 16.99 -29.49
C SER A 513 21.25 17.16 -29.34
N ASN A 514 21.70 18.41 -29.16
CA ASN A 514 23.09 18.78 -28.92
C ASN A 514 23.36 19.09 -27.43
N PRO A 515 24.62 19.01 -26.97
CA PRO A 515 25.81 18.52 -27.68
C PRO A 515 25.95 16.99 -27.73
N VAL A 516 26.43 16.45 -28.86
CA VAL A 516 26.89 15.06 -28.99
C VAL A 516 28.43 15.06 -29.08
N THR A 517 29.08 14.21 -28.28
CA THR A 517 30.55 14.07 -28.26
C THR A 517 31.09 13.70 -29.64
N GLY A 518 32.07 14.46 -30.13
CA GLY A 518 32.66 14.32 -31.45
C GLY A 518 31.88 14.98 -32.61
N MET A 519 30.74 15.64 -32.36
CA MET A 519 29.95 16.21 -33.47
C MET A 519 30.71 17.33 -34.21
N LYS A 520 31.41 18.21 -33.51
CA LYS A 520 32.23 19.25 -34.17
C LYS A 520 33.45 18.65 -34.85
N ASP A 521 33.97 17.54 -34.32
CA ASP A 521 35.07 16.80 -34.95
C ASP A 521 34.64 16.19 -36.29
N ALA A 522 33.42 15.67 -36.36
CA ALA A 522 32.84 15.17 -37.60
C ALA A 522 32.69 16.30 -38.62
N GLU A 523 32.13 17.44 -38.19
CA GLU A 523 31.96 18.64 -39.04
C GLU A 523 33.32 19.14 -39.56
N ALA A 524 34.34 19.19 -38.69
CA ALA A 524 35.71 19.57 -39.04
C ALA A 524 36.35 18.59 -40.02
N TYR A 525 36.16 17.28 -39.82
CA TYR A 525 36.64 16.24 -40.73
C TYR A 525 36.05 16.38 -42.14
N ALA A 526 34.73 16.56 -42.24
CA ALA A 526 34.08 16.75 -43.55
C ALA A 526 34.60 18.00 -44.26
N LYS A 527 34.74 19.11 -43.52
CA LYS A 527 35.32 20.35 -44.05
C LYS A 527 36.76 20.15 -44.54
N ALA A 528 37.60 19.47 -43.77
CA ALA A 528 39.00 19.21 -44.12
C ALA A 528 39.15 18.33 -45.38
N ASN A 529 38.17 17.47 -45.65
CA ASN A 529 38.15 16.57 -46.80
C ASN A 529 37.29 17.10 -47.98
N ASN A 530 36.82 18.34 -47.92
CA ASN A 530 35.92 18.94 -48.92
C ASN A 530 34.67 18.09 -49.21
N LEU A 531 34.11 17.46 -48.17
CA LEU A 531 32.93 16.60 -48.28
C LEU A 531 31.67 17.41 -47.96
N THR A 532 30.67 17.33 -48.83
CA THR A 532 29.35 17.95 -48.65
C THR A 532 28.29 16.93 -48.24
N TYR A 533 28.71 15.81 -47.66
CA TYR A 533 27.82 14.70 -47.30
C TYR A 533 27.13 14.96 -45.97
N ASP A 534 25.88 14.50 -45.86
CA ASP A 534 25.09 14.69 -44.64
C ASP A 534 25.63 13.84 -43.48
N GLN A 535 25.86 14.50 -42.35
CA GLN A 535 26.17 13.88 -41.07
C GLN A 535 24.93 13.83 -40.20
N SER A 536 24.88 12.82 -39.35
CA SER A 536 23.76 12.56 -38.44
C SER A 536 24.22 12.26 -37.03
N ARG A 537 23.27 12.42 -36.11
CA ARG A 537 23.38 11.94 -34.73
C ARG A 537 22.73 10.55 -34.72
N CYS A 538 23.55 9.53 -34.99
CA CYS A 538 23.06 8.15 -35.04
C CYS A 538 22.65 7.70 -33.65
N HIS A 539 21.45 7.15 -33.56
CA HIS A 539 21.00 6.42 -32.40
C HIS A 539 21.74 5.08 -32.30
N LEU A 540 22.16 4.67 -31.10
CA LEU A 540 22.69 3.34 -30.84
C LEU A 540 21.55 2.33 -30.66
N ILE A 541 20.55 2.66 -29.84
CA ILE A 541 19.22 2.05 -29.88
C ILE A 541 18.36 2.94 -30.76
N ALA A 542 17.89 2.44 -31.90
CA ALA A 542 17.13 3.21 -32.87
C ALA A 542 15.86 3.84 -32.30
N SER A 543 15.49 5.03 -32.79
CA SER A 543 14.23 5.67 -32.41
C SER A 543 13.00 4.81 -32.75
N VAL A 544 13.03 4.06 -33.86
CA VAL A 544 11.95 3.09 -34.19
C VAL A 544 11.85 1.90 -33.22
N LEU A 545 12.89 1.66 -32.42
CA LEU A 545 12.96 0.65 -31.36
C LEU A 545 12.87 1.30 -29.97
N GLY A 546 12.42 2.56 -29.89
CA GLY A 546 12.19 3.25 -28.63
C GLY A 546 13.40 3.94 -28.01
N GLY A 547 14.54 3.95 -28.70
CA GLY A 547 15.69 4.72 -28.26
C GLY A 547 15.43 6.22 -28.29
N LYS A 548 15.92 6.90 -27.26
CA LYS A 548 15.70 8.33 -27.02
C LYS A 548 17.02 9.09 -27.13
N GLY A 549 16.97 10.38 -27.45
CA GLY A 549 18.19 11.18 -27.64
C GLY A 549 18.01 12.69 -27.49
N THR A 550 16.91 13.18 -26.92
CA THR A 550 16.64 14.62 -26.84
C THR A 550 17.01 15.24 -25.49
N SER A 551 16.87 14.51 -24.38
CA SER A 551 17.24 15.01 -23.05
C SER A 551 18.72 14.79 -22.74
N LYS A 552 19.22 15.43 -21.67
CA LYS A 552 20.60 15.23 -21.19
C LYS A 552 20.86 13.76 -20.81
N ILE A 553 19.86 13.08 -20.25
CA ILE A 553 19.97 11.70 -19.77
C ILE A 553 19.99 10.72 -20.95
N THR A 554 19.18 10.94 -21.97
CA THR A 554 19.04 10.02 -23.11
C THR A 554 20.04 10.27 -24.25
N ARG A 555 20.66 11.46 -24.32
CA ARG A 555 21.61 11.80 -25.40
C ARG A 555 22.85 10.91 -25.47
N THR A 556 23.16 10.16 -24.41
CA THR A 556 24.19 9.11 -24.42
C THR A 556 23.89 7.99 -25.41
N ASN A 557 22.67 7.91 -25.94
CA ASN A 557 22.31 7.01 -27.03
C ASN A 557 22.80 7.49 -28.41
N LEU A 558 23.52 8.61 -28.52
CA LEU A 558 23.88 9.22 -29.80
C LEU A 558 25.39 9.20 -30.07
N VAL A 559 25.77 8.93 -31.31
CA VAL A 559 27.13 9.11 -31.84
C VAL A 559 27.12 9.89 -33.16
N PRO A 560 28.18 10.67 -33.49
CA PRO A 560 28.32 11.26 -34.80
C PRO A 560 28.54 10.19 -35.87
N CYS A 561 27.87 10.32 -37.00
CA CYS A 561 27.94 9.35 -38.06
C CYS A 561 27.59 9.93 -39.43
N TRP A 562 27.86 9.17 -40.50
CA TRP A 562 27.30 9.48 -41.81
C TRP A 562 25.82 9.13 -41.89
N GLN A 563 25.02 10.03 -42.45
CA GLN A 563 23.61 9.76 -42.75
C GLN A 563 23.47 8.60 -43.74
N THR A 564 24.27 8.61 -44.81
CA THR A 564 24.36 7.49 -45.77
C THR A 564 25.68 6.76 -45.56
N GLY A 565 25.63 5.53 -45.06
CA GLY A 565 26.78 4.78 -44.56
C GLY A 565 26.40 4.03 -43.28
N MET A 566 26.82 4.54 -42.12
CA MET A 566 26.52 3.92 -40.84
C MET A 566 25.03 4.00 -40.46
N ASN A 567 24.39 5.16 -40.60
CA ASN A 567 22.98 5.33 -40.21
C ASN A 567 22.05 4.54 -41.15
N THR A 568 22.00 4.97 -42.41
CA THR A 568 21.14 4.42 -43.46
C THR A 568 21.96 3.86 -44.62
N GLY A 569 21.39 2.92 -45.37
CA GLY A 569 22.08 2.19 -46.43
C GLY A 569 21.95 0.67 -46.25
N THR A 570 22.76 -0.09 -46.99
CA THR A 570 22.75 -1.57 -46.88
C THR A 570 24.14 -2.15 -47.17
N PRO A 571 24.76 -2.89 -46.23
CA PRO A 571 24.39 -2.92 -44.80
C PRO A 571 24.61 -1.56 -44.12
N SER A 572 23.77 -1.25 -43.13
CA SER A 572 23.91 -0.12 -42.20
C SER A 572 23.26 -0.50 -40.86
N MET A 573 23.29 0.37 -39.85
CA MET A 573 22.53 0.15 -38.61
C MET A 573 21.04 -0.10 -38.90
N ARG A 574 20.45 0.74 -39.77
CA ARG A 574 19.05 0.57 -40.22
C ARG A 574 18.72 -0.81 -40.77
N THR A 575 19.68 -1.49 -41.42
CA THR A 575 19.47 -2.85 -41.95
C THR A 575 19.10 -3.82 -40.84
N TYR A 576 19.83 -3.80 -39.71
CA TYR A 576 19.61 -4.70 -38.59
C TYR A 576 18.48 -4.23 -37.67
N GLU A 577 18.30 -2.92 -37.54
CA GLU A 577 17.16 -2.34 -36.82
C GLU A 577 15.83 -2.74 -37.44
N THR A 578 15.73 -2.79 -38.78
CA THR A 578 14.51 -3.23 -39.47
C THR A 578 14.18 -4.69 -39.16
N ILE A 579 15.19 -5.56 -39.00
CA ILE A 579 14.97 -6.96 -38.60
C ILE A 579 14.28 -7.04 -37.23
N ALA A 580 14.79 -6.31 -36.24
CA ALA A 580 14.18 -6.25 -34.91
C ALA A 580 12.80 -5.58 -34.93
N GLU A 581 12.64 -4.48 -35.67
CA GLU A 581 11.38 -3.74 -35.81
C GLU A 581 10.28 -4.61 -36.46
N ASP A 582 10.64 -5.44 -37.44
CA ASP A 582 9.69 -6.33 -38.10
C ASP A 582 9.23 -7.47 -37.20
N VAL A 583 10.11 -7.98 -36.32
CA VAL A 583 9.73 -8.98 -35.31
C VAL A 583 8.79 -8.37 -34.27
N ILE A 584 9.12 -7.20 -33.70
CA ILE A 584 8.30 -6.52 -32.69
C ILE A 584 6.92 -6.16 -33.25
N LYS A 585 6.86 -5.67 -34.50
CA LYS A 585 5.59 -5.28 -35.14
C LYS A 585 4.84 -6.45 -35.80
N GLY A 586 5.31 -7.69 -35.65
CA GLY A 586 4.68 -8.87 -36.23
C GLY A 586 4.68 -8.90 -37.76
N ARG A 587 5.61 -8.17 -38.41
CA ARG A 587 5.79 -8.13 -39.87
C ARG A 587 6.71 -9.24 -40.38
N ASN A 588 7.42 -9.94 -39.50
CA ASN A 588 8.23 -11.11 -39.86
C ASN A 588 7.41 -12.40 -39.66
N PRO A 589 6.91 -13.06 -40.71
CA PRO A 589 6.10 -14.27 -40.57
C PRO A 589 6.89 -15.50 -40.07
N GLY A 590 8.23 -15.47 -40.16
CA GLY A 590 9.09 -16.56 -39.71
C GLY A 590 9.40 -16.52 -38.21
N VAL A 591 9.13 -15.39 -37.54
CA VAL A 591 9.48 -15.15 -36.14
C VAL A 591 8.37 -14.34 -35.47
N VAL A 592 7.65 -14.97 -34.52
CA VAL A 592 6.57 -14.34 -33.76
C VAL A 592 6.96 -14.29 -32.28
N LEU A 593 6.88 -13.13 -31.64
CA LEU A 593 7.07 -12.98 -30.19
C LEU A 593 5.76 -13.28 -29.44
N GLY A 594 5.84 -14.07 -28.38
CA GLY A 594 4.80 -14.17 -27.37
C GLY A 594 4.72 -12.90 -26.51
N THR A 595 3.66 -12.78 -25.71
CA THR A 595 3.42 -11.59 -24.85
C THR A 595 4.52 -11.31 -23.84
N ASN A 596 5.24 -12.35 -23.41
CA ASN A 596 6.31 -12.25 -22.42
C ASN A 596 7.70 -12.53 -23.04
N ASP A 597 7.79 -12.60 -24.37
CA ASP A 597 9.07 -12.71 -25.09
C ASP A 597 9.64 -11.31 -25.34
N ALA A 598 10.96 -11.21 -25.50
CA ALA A 598 11.62 -9.94 -25.83
C ALA A 598 12.84 -10.14 -26.72
N ILE A 599 13.26 -9.08 -27.39
CA ILE A 599 14.55 -9.03 -28.10
C ILE A 599 15.57 -8.35 -27.19
N PHE A 600 16.61 -9.07 -26.80
CA PHE A 600 17.80 -8.47 -26.22
C PHE A 600 18.70 -7.95 -27.34
N TYR A 601 18.83 -6.63 -27.43
CA TYR A 601 19.51 -5.90 -28.49
C TYR A 601 20.70 -5.14 -27.92
N GLN A 602 21.87 -5.24 -28.56
CA GLN A 602 23.07 -4.54 -28.10
C GLN A 602 23.83 -3.88 -29.25
N VAL A 603 24.32 -2.67 -29.00
CA VAL A 603 25.22 -1.92 -29.88
C VAL A 603 26.43 -1.44 -29.09
N THR A 604 27.63 -1.72 -29.58
CA THR A 604 28.89 -1.32 -28.96
C THR A 604 29.69 -0.49 -29.96
N PRO A 605 29.80 0.84 -29.74
CA PRO A 605 30.71 1.70 -30.51
C PRO A 605 32.15 1.22 -30.40
N VAL A 606 32.86 1.22 -31.52
CA VAL A 606 34.27 0.86 -31.61
C VAL A 606 35.07 2.13 -31.85
N TYR A 607 35.96 2.45 -30.90
CA TYR A 607 36.86 3.60 -30.98
C TYR A 607 38.27 3.15 -31.33
N LYS A 608 39.03 4.04 -31.95
CA LYS A 608 40.42 3.76 -32.35
C LYS A 608 41.35 3.73 -31.14
N ASP A 609 41.17 4.67 -30.21
CA ASP A 609 41.93 4.75 -28.97
C ASP A 609 41.14 5.46 -27.84
N ALA A 610 41.80 5.69 -26.70
CA ALA A 610 41.22 6.32 -25.53
C ALA A 610 40.84 7.80 -25.73
N ASN A 611 41.39 8.47 -26.75
CA ASN A 611 41.14 9.88 -27.04
C ASN A 611 40.08 10.09 -28.12
N SER A 612 39.70 9.06 -28.88
CA SER A 612 38.67 9.16 -29.92
C SER A 612 37.36 9.73 -29.37
N THR A 613 36.71 10.60 -30.11
CA THR A 613 35.38 11.14 -29.76
C THR A 613 34.31 10.56 -30.68
N ILE A 614 34.70 10.05 -31.85
CA ILE A 614 33.84 9.45 -32.86
C ILE A 614 34.23 7.99 -33.05
N PRO A 615 33.28 7.05 -33.07
CA PRO A 615 33.61 5.65 -33.32
C PRO A 615 33.96 5.41 -34.80
N VAL A 616 34.90 4.50 -35.05
CA VAL A 616 35.24 4.02 -36.41
C VAL A 616 34.17 3.10 -37.00
N GLY A 617 33.25 2.64 -36.15
CA GLY A 617 32.11 1.81 -36.49
C GLY A 617 31.40 1.33 -35.23
N VAL A 618 30.37 0.51 -35.39
CA VAL A 618 29.66 -0.13 -34.28
C VAL A 618 29.62 -1.64 -34.49
N THR A 619 29.66 -2.38 -33.40
CA THR A 619 29.27 -3.80 -33.39
C THR A 619 27.83 -3.90 -32.89
N MET A 620 27.01 -4.74 -33.52
CA MET A 620 25.59 -4.92 -33.16
C MET A 620 25.29 -6.40 -33.05
N ASN A 621 24.46 -6.80 -32.10
CA ASN A 621 23.90 -8.15 -32.04
C ASN A 621 22.48 -8.11 -31.46
N ALA A 622 21.69 -9.13 -31.73
CA ALA A 622 20.39 -9.30 -31.08
C ALA A 622 20.00 -10.78 -30.94
N ASN A 623 19.34 -11.09 -29.83
CA ASN A 623 18.76 -12.39 -29.57
C ASN A 623 17.30 -12.24 -29.15
N ILE A 624 16.45 -13.17 -29.56
CA ILE A 624 15.11 -13.34 -28.99
C ILE A 624 15.26 -14.17 -27.73
N GLN A 625 14.75 -13.66 -26.62
CA GLN A 625 14.66 -14.37 -25.36
C GLN A 625 13.19 -14.68 -25.10
N ARG A 626 12.91 -15.96 -24.89
CA ARG A 626 11.56 -16.48 -24.71
C ARG A 626 11.20 -16.59 -23.24
N ALA A 627 9.92 -16.48 -22.92
CA ALA A 627 9.40 -16.66 -21.56
C ALA A 627 9.65 -18.05 -20.97
N ASN A 628 9.82 -19.07 -21.83
CA ASN A 628 10.17 -20.43 -21.41
C ASN A 628 11.68 -20.62 -21.09
N GLY A 629 12.48 -19.55 -21.17
CA GLY A 629 13.91 -19.55 -20.91
C GLY A 629 14.81 -19.86 -22.11
N THR A 630 14.26 -20.12 -23.31
CA THR A 630 15.08 -20.35 -24.51
C THR A 630 15.55 -19.05 -25.14
N THR A 631 16.71 -19.09 -25.80
CA THR A 631 17.28 -17.96 -26.54
C THR A 631 17.54 -18.35 -27.99
N GLU A 632 17.14 -17.51 -28.93
CA GLU A 632 17.32 -17.67 -30.37
C GLU A 632 18.11 -16.48 -30.92
N GLU A 633 19.13 -16.70 -31.75
CA GLU A 633 19.85 -15.60 -32.41
C GLU A 633 18.95 -14.94 -33.45
N LEU A 634 18.76 -13.62 -33.34
CA LEU A 634 18.01 -12.83 -34.33
C LEU A 634 18.93 -12.38 -35.47
N PHE A 635 20.09 -11.86 -35.10
CA PHE A 635 21.22 -11.65 -36.00
C PHE A 635 22.53 -11.72 -35.22
N PRO A 636 23.61 -12.23 -35.84
CA PRO A 636 24.89 -12.45 -35.17
C PRO A 636 25.59 -11.11 -34.84
N ASN A 637 26.77 -11.19 -34.25
CA ASN A 637 27.61 -10.01 -34.08
C ASN A 637 28.07 -9.45 -35.44
N VAL A 638 27.51 -8.30 -35.83
CA VAL A 638 27.76 -7.62 -37.11
C VAL A 638 28.50 -6.32 -36.87
N TYR A 639 29.43 -5.98 -37.75
CA TYR A 639 30.18 -4.73 -37.70
C TYR A 639 29.72 -3.77 -38.81
N VAL A 640 29.36 -2.54 -38.43
CA VAL A 640 28.95 -1.47 -39.35
C VAL A 640 29.97 -0.34 -39.28
N THR A 641 30.67 -0.07 -40.38
CA THR A 641 31.71 0.97 -40.44
C THR A 641 31.12 2.37 -40.45
N ASN A 642 31.81 3.32 -39.81
CA ASN A 642 31.44 4.74 -39.86
C ASN A 642 31.99 5.46 -41.10
N THR A 643 31.87 4.81 -42.27
CA THR A 643 32.35 5.30 -43.57
C THR A 643 31.22 5.91 -44.39
N TYR A 644 31.55 6.78 -45.35
CA TYR A 644 30.54 7.29 -46.26
C TYR A 644 30.13 6.17 -47.23
N ARG A 645 28.86 5.75 -47.15
CA ARG A 645 28.37 4.51 -47.79
C ARG A 645 29.27 3.31 -47.41
N ASN A 646 29.14 2.22 -48.15
CA ASN A 646 29.98 1.02 -48.00
C ASN A 646 31.24 1.07 -48.88
N THR A 647 31.84 2.25 -49.00
CA THR A 647 33.03 2.47 -49.84
C THR A 647 34.34 2.14 -49.13
N GLY A 648 34.32 2.04 -47.79
CA GLY A 648 35.54 1.95 -46.97
C GLY A 648 36.32 3.27 -46.87
N LEU A 649 35.87 4.33 -47.56
CA LEU A 649 36.49 5.64 -47.56
C LEU A 649 35.78 6.59 -46.58
N TYR A 650 36.51 7.63 -46.18
CA TYR A 650 35.99 8.72 -45.34
C TYR A 650 35.40 8.25 -44.01
N ASN A 651 36.15 7.42 -43.28
CA ASN A 651 35.72 7.02 -41.93
C ASN A 651 35.73 8.25 -41.00
N LEU A 652 34.62 8.53 -40.32
CA LEU A 652 34.53 9.66 -39.38
C LEU A 652 35.25 9.40 -38.05
N GLY A 653 35.53 8.14 -37.71
CA GLY A 653 36.23 7.80 -36.48
C GLY A 653 37.63 8.39 -36.43
N ASN A 654 37.98 9.03 -35.31
CA ASN A 654 39.26 9.73 -35.12
C ASN A 654 40.27 8.94 -34.29
#